data_AF-A0A7C3DZC9-F1
#
_entry.id   AF-A0A7C3DZC9-F1
#
_cell.length_a   1.000
_cell.length_b   1.000
_cell.length_c   1.000
_cell.angle_alpha   90.00
_cell.angle_beta   90.00
_cell.angle_gamma   90.00
#
_symmetry.space_group_name_H-M   'P 1'
#
loop_
_entity.id
_entity.type
_entity.pdbx_description
1 polymer ?
#
loop_
_entity_poly.entity_id
_entity_poly.type
_entity_poly.pdbx_seq_one_letter_code
_entity_poly.pdbx_strand_id
1 'polypeptide(L)'
;MIRIPLLLFCCIPIFLFAQKQNNSPGSDCFADVPHTLYIQHEQTIPVAIYFHESNCAGCTNYLASVDIQLKNALNSTFLPALTYSTADSATFMNMFSEYSTANSSSGTQSFLLSRPGPHSSHTIIFTADTNWWIPPVPVAVVNQRYFYFTFNIPYSSWSTFDTCKAIDIKVTVGIDYDTDSEFYFRVFLSDQTFPSLPDCYYGDAHYHSYFTDNLAENGMPLEATKRAARMSGLDWITLTDHSCDYDNYGNSMQENWDRQGNEIHALNNADTSLIFIRAVEASVFNSKNNIVHALVYPDPSAPFSMPFICDGGGDALSTSISVPMLLDSVTKYNGFCYAAHPFSEGDKLPDLVNGGIWNINDSLYPYNGLPCPQTGTVIWNDPAYASDIYTGSAGSLFKDGLSGGQIFNLFNYLRCDDTDNDPWNTLYNGASGFQPVNPADPLTYRFDQNYNTWQILLYRGLLEKTANPSLSRWKFHISGGTDAHGSFNYSNTEYVWSGIQGFTTESAIGKAFTIAYCPDGMGSNGGHILNALKNGNTAISNGPALMMKVITPDGEYLPGDEADLTTYHPDEVIFNIQTASSNDFGDVSSVSFFRITADDGNLPEISFPLVSGAVSVTLSEILNYPGSEVNPVNQYISIRSRIQTYKSYNPSEALLRKTSELSFFCETNPVWFKTGLLTT
;
A
#
# COMPACT_ATOMS: atom_id res chain seq x y z
N MET A 1 -15.70 4.59 66.01
CA MET A 1 -16.87 4.23 65.17
C MET A 1 -17.06 5.36 64.17
N ILE A 2 -16.36 5.28 63.04
CA ILE A 2 -16.15 6.38 62.10
C ILE A 2 -17.13 6.20 60.94
N ARG A 3 -17.87 7.26 60.62
CA ARG A 3 -18.80 7.34 59.48
C ARG A 3 -18.00 7.46 58.18
N ILE A 4 -18.29 6.60 57.21
CA ILE A 4 -17.86 6.74 55.81
C ILE A 4 -19.12 6.92 54.97
N PRO A 5 -19.29 8.01 54.21
CA PRO A 5 -20.33 8.11 53.20
C PRO A 5 -19.86 7.43 51.90
N LEU A 6 -20.74 6.60 51.34
CA LEU A 6 -20.62 6.07 49.98
C LEU A 6 -20.71 7.25 48.99
N LEU A 7 -19.59 7.64 48.39
CA LEU A 7 -19.56 8.49 47.21
C LEU A 7 -19.74 7.58 45.99
N LEU A 8 -20.95 7.58 45.43
CA LEU A 8 -21.21 7.09 44.09
C LEU A 8 -20.54 8.09 43.13
N PHE A 9 -19.33 7.77 42.66
CA PHE A 9 -18.76 8.46 41.50
C PHE A 9 -19.49 7.92 40.26
N CYS A 10 -20.53 8.63 39.85
CA CYS A 10 -21.03 8.54 38.49
C CYS A 10 -20.01 9.28 37.61
N CYS A 11 -18.92 8.60 37.26
CA CYS A 11 -18.05 9.04 36.17
C CYS A 11 -18.80 8.76 34.86
N ILE A 12 -19.61 9.70 34.41
CA ILE A 12 -19.88 9.82 32.99
C ILE A 12 -18.60 10.43 32.41
N PRO A 13 -17.80 9.72 31.61
CA PRO A 13 -16.81 10.41 30.83
C PRO A 13 -17.57 11.29 29.84
N ILE A 14 -17.43 12.60 30.01
CA ILE A 14 -17.75 13.56 28.95
C ILE A 14 -16.65 13.36 27.91
N PHE A 15 -16.85 12.37 27.04
CA PHE A 15 -16.11 12.34 25.78
C PHE A 15 -16.75 13.39 24.89
N LEU A 16 -15.97 14.41 24.52
CA LEU A 16 -16.23 15.16 23.30
C LEU A 16 -15.99 14.18 22.14
N PHE A 17 -16.99 13.39 21.78
CA PHE A 17 -16.99 12.63 20.55
C PHE A 17 -17.47 13.57 19.45
N ALA A 18 -16.52 14.16 18.72
CA ALA A 18 -16.79 14.81 17.45
C ALA A 18 -15.47 14.85 16.68
N GLN A 19 -15.21 13.80 15.90
CA GLN A 19 -14.39 13.75 14.68
C GLN A 19 -14.12 12.27 14.38
N LYS A 20 -14.80 11.74 13.38
CA LYS A 20 -14.74 10.34 12.96
C LYS A 20 -14.04 10.30 11.61
N GLN A 21 -12.76 9.96 11.64
CA GLN A 21 -12.00 9.37 10.52
C GLN A 21 -10.94 8.41 11.06
N ASN A 22 -10.80 8.27 12.38
CA ASN A 22 -9.81 7.42 13.03
C ASN A 22 -10.52 6.21 13.63
N ASN A 23 -9.85 5.08 13.72
CA ASN A 23 -10.40 3.83 14.27
C ASN A 23 -10.76 4.04 15.74
N SER A 24 -12.01 4.37 16.04
CA SER A 24 -12.45 4.81 17.37
C SER A 24 -13.38 3.78 18.01
N PRO A 25 -13.42 3.63 19.35
CA PRO A 25 -14.31 2.72 20.01
C PRO A 25 -15.72 3.28 19.87
N GLY A 26 -16.56 2.60 19.09
CA GLY A 26 -17.90 3.08 18.80
C GLY A 26 -18.23 2.91 17.34
N SER A 27 -19.17 3.73 16.84
CA SER A 27 -19.43 3.79 15.41
C SER A 27 -18.63 4.90 14.76
N ASP A 28 -17.89 4.54 13.72
CA ASP A 28 -17.14 5.47 12.89
C ASP A 28 -17.87 5.76 11.57
N CYS A 29 -17.60 6.97 11.06
CA CYS A 29 -17.97 7.41 9.73
C CYS A 29 -16.67 7.75 9.01
N PHE A 30 -16.52 7.31 7.78
CA PHE A 30 -15.38 7.60 6.94
C PHE A 30 -15.89 8.17 5.62
N ALA A 31 -15.15 9.14 5.09
CA ALA A 31 -15.26 9.54 3.70
C ALA A 31 -13.88 9.45 3.06
N ASP A 32 -13.81 9.11 1.78
CA ASP A 32 -12.54 9.13 1.05
C ASP A 32 -12.75 9.35 -0.46
N VAL A 33 -11.70 9.87 -1.10
CA VAL A 33 -11.68 10.24 -2.53
C VAL A 33 -10.29 9.97 -3.11
N PRO A 34 -10.16 9.37 -4.30
CA PRO A 34 -8.86 9.18 -4.95
C PRO A 34 -8.03 10.46 -5.02
N HIS A 35 -6.73 10.37 -4.71
CA HIS A 35 -5.82 11.51 -4.67
C HIS A 35 -5.56 12.14 -6.05
N THR A 36 -5.73 11.36 -7.12
CA THR A 36 -5.52 11.80 -8.51
C THR A 36 -6.68 11.35 -9.39
N LEU A 37 -7.07 12.21 -10.33
CA LEU A 37 -7.99 11.89 -11.41
C LEU A 37 -7.27 12.03 -12.76
N TYR A 38 -7.09 10.92 -13.47
CA TYR A 38 -6.65 10.91 -14.86
C TYR A 38 -7.85 11.11 -15.79
N ILE A 39 -8.06 12.34 -16.26
CA ILE A 39 -9.31 12.79 -16.93
C ILE A 39 -9.61 12.00 -18.21
N GLN A 40 -8.57 11.50 -18.90
CA GLN A 40 -8.75 10.69 -20.11
C GLN A 40 -9.33 9.30 -19.82
N HIS A 41 -9.19 8.82 -18.59
CA HIS A 41 -9.63 7.48 -18.18
C HIS A 41 -11.01 7.51 -17.53
N GLU A 42 -11.23 8.42 -16.58
CA GLU A 42 -12.49 8.56 -15.83
C GLU A 42 -12.76 10.05 -15.58
N GLN A 43 -13.99 10.50 -15.83
CA GLN A 43 -14.42 11.89 -15.57
C GLN A 43 -15.38 12.01 -14.39
N THR A 44 -15.59 10.91 -13.69
CA THR A 44 -16.39 10.84 -12.46
C THR A 44 -15.43 10.93 -11.27
N ILE A 45 -15.76 11.74 -10.27
CA ILE A 45 -15.05 11.73 -9.00
C ILE A 45 -15.89 10.91 -8.01
N PRO A 46 -15.44 9.70 -7.61
CA PRO A 46 -16.13 8.92 -6.59
C PRO A 46 -15.83 9.48 -5.19
N VAL A 47 -16.87 9.63 -4.39
CA VAL A 47 -16.78 9.91 -2.96
C VAL A 47 -17.34 8.72 -2.22
N ALA A 48 -16.46 7.92 -1.63
CA ALA A 48 -16.84 6.76 -0.84
C ALA A 48 -17.23 7.20 0.57
N ILE A 49 -18.37 6.72 1.05
CA ILE A 49 -18.85 6.93 2.42
C ILE A 49 -19.05 5.57 3.07
N TYR A 50 -18.52 5.42 4.28
CA TYR A 50 -18.54 4.15 5.01
C TYR A 50 -18.83 4.39 6.49
N PHE A 51 -19.80 3.66 7.02
CA PHE A 51 -20.08 3.57 8.44
C PHE A 51 -19.72 2.18 8.94
N HIS A 52 -18.99 2.17 10.05
CA HIS A 52 -18.49 0.99 10.72
C HIS A 52 -19.04 0.94 12.16
N GLU A 53 -19.31 -0.27 12.66
CA GLU A 53 -19.71 -0.55 14.05
C GLU A 53 -20.93 0.23 14.58
N SER A 54 -21.91 0.57 13.73
CA SER A 54 -23.15 1.24 14.18
C SER A 54 -24.08 0.35 15.01
N ASN A 55 -23.78 -0.95 15.14
CA ASN A 55 -24.51 -1.92 15.96
C ASN A 55 -24.09 -1.92 17.44
N CYS A 56 -23.05 -1.17 17.84
CA CYS A 56 -22.68 -1.09 19.25
C CYS A 56 -23.71 -0.34 20.09
N ALA A 57 -23.69 -0.60 21.41
CA ALA A 57 -24.69 -0.05 22.33
C ALA A 57 -24.60 1.48 22.41
N GLY A 58 -25.62 2.18 21.91
CA GLY A 58 -25.67 3.64 21.89
C GLY A 58 -25.01 4.28 20.67
N CYS A 59 -24.62 3.49 19.66
CA CYS A 59 -23.85 3.95 18.51
C CYS A 59 -24.68 4.17 17.23
N THR A 60 -26.00 4.04 17.32
CA THR A 60 -26.92 4.22 16.18
C THR A 60 -26.75 5.60 15.55
N ASN A 61 -26.46 5.65 14.26
CA ASN A 61 -26.39 6.91 13.52
C ASN A 61 -27.74 7.20 12.86
N TYR A 62 -28.29 8.41 13.08
CA TYR A 62 -29.49 8.89 12.39
C TYR A 62 -29.07 9.77 11.22
N LEU A 63 -28.67 9.13 10.12
CA LEU A 63 -28.12 9.80 8.95
C LEU A 63 -29.20 10.66 8.28
N ALA A 64 -29.05 11.98 8.29
CA ALA A 64 -30.00 12.93 7.73
C ALA A 64 -29.62 13.33 6.28
N SER A 65 -28.36 13.71 6.08
CA SER A 65 -27.87 14.21 4.80
C SER A 65 -26.39 13.95 4.58
N VAL A 66 -25.96 14.05 3.32
CA VAL A 66 -24.55 14.23 2.95
C VAL A 66 -24.46 15.41 2.01
N ASP A 67 -23.55 16.34 2.32
CA ASP A 67 -23.28 17.54 1.54
C ASP A 67 -21.87 17.50 0.98
N ILE A 68 -21.75 17.66 -0.35
CA ILE A 68 -20.48 17.68 -1.06
C ILE A 68 -20.29 19.06 -1.66
N GLN A 69 -19.20 19.71 -1.31
CA GLN A 69 -18.82 21.03 -1.80
C GLN A 69 -17.51 20.97 -2.57
N LEU A 70 -17.40 21.74 -3.65
CA LEU A 70 -16.21 21.80 -4.50
C LEU A 70 -15.63 23.22 -4.54
N LYS A 71 -14.32 23.31 -4.73
CA LYS A 71 -13.66 24.53 -5.20
C LYS A 71 -12.41 24.21 -6.02
N ASN A 72 -11.99 25.17 -6.84
CA ASN A 72 -10.62 25.19 -7.31
C ASN A 72 -9.70 25.24 -6.08
N ALA A 73 -8.70 24.36 -6.03
CA ALA A 73 -7.83 24.22 -4.88
C ALA A 73 -7.09 25.52 -4.50
N LEU A 74 -6.86 26.45 -5.44
CA LEU A 74 -6.23 27.75 -5.17
C LEU A 74 -7.14 28.77 -4.46
N ASN A 75 -8.45 28.53 -4.41
CA ASN A 75 -9.40 29.43 -3.73
C ASN A 75 -9.50 29.09 -2.24
N SER A 76 -9.85 30.05 -1.39
CA SER A 76 -10.03 29.84 0.06
C SER A 76 -11.47 29.55 0.49
N THR A 77 -12.43 29.55 -0.44
CA THR A 77 -13.85 29.40 -0.11
C THR A 77 -14.51 28.35 -0.99
N PHE A 78 -15.20 27.41 -0.36
CA PHE A 78 -16.00 26.39 -1.04
C PHE A 78 -17.27 26.99 -1.67
N LEU A 79 -17.65 26.49 -2.84
CA LEU A 79 -18.97 26.76 -3.39
C LEU A 79 -20.06 26.12 -2.52
N PRO A 80 -21.34 26.53 -2.65
CA PRO A 80 -22.45 25.83 -2.01
C PRO A 80 -22.45 24.33 -2.34
N ALA A 81 -23.10 23.54 -1.48
CA ALA A 81 -23.26 22.10 -1.71
C ALA A 81 -23.84 21.83 -3.10
N LEU A 82 -23.31 20.79 -3.76
CA LEU A 82 -23.87 20.30 -5.01
C LEU A 82 -25.31 19.89 -4.75
N THR A 83 -26.24 20.29 -5.62
CA THR A 83 -27.65 19.91 -5.53
C THR A 83 -28.14 19.34 -6.85
N TYR A 84 -29.00 18.34 -6.75
CA TYR A 84 -29.56 17.64 -7.90
C TYR A 84 -31.09 17.64 -7.87
N SER A 85 -31.69 18.68 -7.28
CA SER A 85 -33.15 18.82 -7.09
C SER A 85 -34.00 18.72 -8.36
N THR A 86 -33.40 18.89 -9.54
CA THR A 86 -34.05 18.75 -10.85
C THR A 86 -33.89 17.36 -11.47
N ALA A 87 -33.02 16.51 -10.91
CA ALA A 87 -32.84 15.14 -11.37
C ALA A 87 -34.03 14.28 -10.93
N ASP A 88 -34.54 13.44 -11.84
CA ASP A 88 -35.49 12.41 -11.44
C ASP A 88 -34.81 11.32 -10.60
N SER A 89 -35.61 10.50 -9.91
CA SER A 89 -35.08 9.47 -9.01
C SER A 89 -34.17 8.47 -9.72
N ALA A 90 -34.44 8.10 -10.98
CA ALA A 90 -33.62 7.14 -11.70
C ALA A 90 -32.24 7.73 -12.03
N THR A 91 -32.22 8.97 -12.51
CA THR A 91 -30.99 9.72 -12.82
C THR A 91 -30.16 9.94 -11.57
N PHE A 92 -30.79 10.32 -10.46
CA PHE A 92 -30.10 10.51 -9.18
C PHE A 92 -29.54 9.18 -8.64
N MET A 93 -30.31 8.08 -8.70
CA MET A 93 -29.83 6.77 -8.26
C MET A 93 -28.67 6.25 -9.12
N ASN A 94 -28.59 6.60 -10.40
CA ASN A 94 -27.45 6.28 -11.27
C ASN A 94 -26.16 7.03 -10.89
N MET A 95 -26.23 8.01 -9.99
CA MET A 95 -25.05 8.66 -9.41
C MET A 95 -24.49 7.85 -8.22
N PHE A 96 -25.08 6.72 -7.87
CA PHE A 96 -24.53 5.84 -6.83
C PHE A 96 -23.96 4.56 -7.43
N SER A 97 -22.90 4.08 -6.81
CA SER A 97 -22.28 2.80 -7.11
C SER A 97 -21.71 2.21 -5.82
N GLU A 98 -21.24 0.97 -5.89
CA GLU A 98 -20.54 0.29 -4.79
C GLU A 98 -21.24 0.43 -3.42
N TYR A 99 -22.51 0.06 -3.34
CA TYR A 99 -23.33 0.29 -2.15
C TYR A 99 -23.77 -0.98 -1.44
N SER A 100 -23.92 -0.88 -0.13
CA SER A 100 -24.18 -2.02 0.74
C SER A 100 -25.57 -2.64 0.51
N THR A 101 -25.61 -3.97 0.46
CA THR A 101 -26.85 -4.76 0.41
C THR A 101 -27.11 -5.43 1.76
N ALA A 102 -28.38 -5.63 2.10
CA ALA A 102 -28.71 -6.21 3.41
C ALA A 102 -28.19 -7.65 3.51
N ASN A 103 -27.35 -7.91 4.51
CA ASN A 103 -26.83 -9.25 4.80
C ASN A 103 -26.66 -9.43 6.32
N SER A 104 -27.49 -10.29 6.90
CA SER A 104 -27.48 -10.54 8.34
C SER A 104 -26.26 -11.32 8.83
N SER A 105 -25.57 -12.09 7.97
CA SER A 105 -24.38 -12.85 8.41
C SER A 105 -23.15 -11.97 8.53
N SER A 106 -23.01 -10.96 7.67
CA SER A 106 -21.95 -9.96 7.74
C SER A 106 -22.33 -8.76 8.59
N GLY A 107 -23.59 -8.58 8.97
CA GLY A 107 -24.05 -7.38 9.67
C GLY A 107 -24.08 -6.15 8.75
N THR A 108 -24.39 -6.34 7.47
CA THR A 108 -24.46 -5.27 6.48
C THR A 108 -25.90 -4.76 6.34
N GLN A 109 -26.10 -3.43 6.40
CA GLN A 109 -27.38 -2.77 6.17
C GLN A 109 -27.54 -2.38 4.69
N SER A 110 -28.78 -2.42 4.16
CA SER A 110 -29.04 -1.97 2.80
C SER A 110 -29.02 -0.44 2.67
N PHE A 111 -28.20 0.05 1.74
CA PHE A 111 -28.22 1.44 1.29
C PHE A 111 -29.57 1.84 0.69
N LEU A 112 -30.15 1.04 -0.21
CA LEU A 112 -31.40 1.40 -0.89
C LEU A 112 -32.59 1.55 0.08
N LEU A 113 -32.61 0.82 1.19
CA LEU A 113 -33.65 0.97 2.22
C LEU A 113 -33.55 2.29 2.99
N SER A 114 -32.41 2.99 2.94
CA SER A 114 -32.24 4.34 3.51
C SER A 114 -32.96 5.44 2.70
N ARG A 115 -33.47 5.10 1.51
CA ARG A 115 -34.19 6.01 0.59
C ARG A 115 -33.42 7.32 0.35
N PRO A 116 -32.22 7.24 -0.25
CA PRO A 116 -31.47 8.43 -0.66
C PRO A 116 -32.27 9.17 -1.75
N GLY A 117 -32.25 10.50 -1.70
CA GLY A 117 -32.95 11.34 -2.68
C GLY A 117 -32.27 12.68 -2.92
N PRO A 118 -32.59 13.35 -4.04
CA PRO A 118 -32.10 14.68 -4.31
C PRO A 118 -32.79 15.71 -3.42
N HIS A 119 -32.10 16.81 -3.11
CA HIS A 119 -32.66 17.92 -2.32
C HIS A 119 -32.23 19.28 -2.89
N SER A 120 -32.94 20.35 -2.52
CA SER A 120 -32.63 21.72 -2.98
C SER A 120 -31.51 22.41 -2.19
N SER A 121 -31.13 21.86 -1.04
CA SER A 121 -30.05 22.39 -0.19
C SER A 121 -29.01 21.35 0.20
N HIS A 122 -29.24 20.08 -0.10
CA HIS A 122 -28.32 18.99 0.24
C HIS A 122 -27.94 18.20 -1.02
N THR A 123 -26.75 17.61 -1.01
CA THR A 123 -26.32 16.71 -2.09
C THR A 123 -27.13 15.42 -2.07
N ILE A 124 -27.30 14.85 -0.88
CA ILE A 124 -28.09 13.65 -0.63
C ILE A 124 -28.92 13.88 0.64
N ILE A 125 -30.22 13.56 0.60
CA ILE A 125 -31.07 13.45 1.79
C ILE A 125 -31.54 12.01 1.97
N PHE A 126 -31.70 11.56 3.22
CA PHE A 126 -32.17 10.23 3.56
C PHE A 126 -33.57 10.30 4.18
N THR A 127 -34.49 9.47 3.68
CA THR A 127 -35.94 9.65 3.92
C THR A 127 -36.65 8.37 4.36
N ALA A 128 -35.88 7.39 4.86
CA ALA A 128 -36.44 6.14 5.34
C ALA A 128 -37.34 6.31 6.58
N ASP A 129 -37.03 7.30 7.42
CA ASP A 129 -37.74 7.63 8.65
C ASP A 129 -37.74 9.15 8.88
N THR A 130 -38.36 9.59 9.98
CA THR A 130 -38.34 10.97 10.46
C THR A 130 -38.11 10.99 11.96
N ASN A 131 -37.27 11.89 12.43
CA ASN A 131 -37.07 12.09 13.86
C ASN A 131 -38.24 12.85 14.51
N TRP A 132 -38.12 13.14 15.81
CA TRP A 132 -39.18 13.79 16.59
C TRP A 132 -39.00 15.31 16.77
N TRP A 133 -38.10 15.96 16.01
CA TRP A 133 -37.98 17.42 16.03
C TRP A 133 -39.24 18.10 15.47
N ILE A 134 -39.37 19.40 15.75
CA ILE A 134 -40.44 20.24 15.20
C ILE A 134 -39.80 21.44 14.50
N PRO A 135 -39.77 21.48 13.15
CA PRO A 135 -40.32 20.48 12.23
C PRO A 135 -39.50 19.16 12.22
N PRO A 136 -40.11 18.01 11.87
CA PRO A 136 -39.39 16.74 11.75
C PRO A 136 -38.32 16.81 10.67
N VAL A 137 -37.16 16.19 10.93
CA VAL A 137 -36.10 16.02 9.92
C VAL A 137 -36.15 14.59 9.39
N PRO A 138 -36.12 14.39 8.07
CA PRO A 138 -35.95 13.07 7.47
C PRO A 138 -34.60 12.47 7.83
N VAL A 139 -34.59 11.18 8.16
CA VAL A 139 -33.38 10.44 8.52
C VAL A 139 -33.43 9.01 7.99
N ALA A 140 -32.29 8.33 7.98
CA ALA A 140 -32.19 6.88 7.93
C ALA A 140 -31.44 6.38 9.17
N VAL A 141 -32.03 5.41 9.86
CA VAL A 141 -31.39 4.77 11.01
C VAL A 141 -30.33 3.78 10.51
N VAL A 142 -29.07 4.03 10.82
CA VAL A 142 -27.94 3.13 10.55
C VAL A 142 -27.54 2.47 11.86
N ASN A 143 -27.79 1.17 11.98
CA ASN A 143 -27.61 0.42 13.23
C ASN A 143 -27.03 -0.99 13.04
N GLN A 144 -26.50 -1.28 11.85
CA GLN A 144 -25.75 -2.51 11.59
C GLN A 144 -24.26 -2.21 11.53
N ARG A 145 -23.43 -3.26 11.53
CA ARG A 145 -21.97 -3.13 11.56
C ARG A 145 -21.43 -2.41 10.33
N TYR A 146 -21.97 -2.70 9.14
CA TYR A 146 -21.51 -2.08 7.89
C TYR A 146 -22.64 -1.40 7.14
N PHE A 147 -22.41 -0.15 6.72
CA PHE A 147 -23.25 0.59 5.77
C PHE A 147 -22.37 1.49 4.91
N TYR A 148 -22.46 1.38 3.59
CA TYR A 148 -21.58 2.12 2.70
C TYR A 148 -22.21 2.38 1.33
N PHE A 149 -21.70 3.40 0.66
CA PHE A 149 -22.03 3.73 -0.72
C PHE A 149 -20.95 4.64 -1.32
N THR A 150 -20.84 4.65 -2.63
CA THR A 150 -20.05 5.63 -3.38
C THR A 150 -20.98 6.58 -4.13
N PHE A 151 -20.81 7.88 -3.92
CA PHE A 151 -21.45 8.92 -4.72
C PHE A 151 -20.54 9.39 -5.86
N ASN A 152 -21.07 9.41 -7.07
CA ASN A 152 -20.38 9.71 -8.31
C ASN A 152 -20.63 11.14 -8.72
N ILE A 153 -19.70 12.04 -8.42
CA ILE A 153 -19.79 13.42 -8.88
C ILE A 153 -19.61 13.43 -10.41
N PRO A 154 -20.65 13.78 -11.19
CA PRO A 154 -20.58 13.73 -12.64
C PRO A 154 -19.72 14.88 -13.17
N TYR A 155 -19.13 14.70 -14.36
CA TYR A 155 -18.32 15.73 -15.02
C TYR A 155 -19.01 17.10 -15.10
N SER A 156 -20.33 17.14 -15.37
CA SER A 156 -21.10 18.38 -15.43
C SER A 156 -21.08 19.21 -14.13
N SER A 157 -20.80 18.59 -12.98
CA SER A 157 -20.71 19.27 -11.69
C SER A 157 -19.36 19.92 -11.45
N TRP A 158 -18.32 19.52 -12.18
CA TRP A 158 -16.96 20.02 -11.99
C TRP A 158 -16.26 20.46 -13.28
N SER A 159 -16.90 20.40 -14.44
CA SER A 159 -16.31 20.75 -15.74
C SER A 159 -15.80 22.19 -15.81
N THR A 160 -16.27 23.11 -14.95
CA THR A 160 -15.71 24.46 -14.83
C THR A 160 -14.32 24.50 -14.19
N PHE A 161 -13.87 23.39 -13.60
CA PHE A 161 -12.57 23.22 -12.98
C PHE A 161 -11.60 22.36 -13.82
N ASP A 162 -11.98 21.93 -15.03
CA ASP A 162 -11.15 21.09 -15.91
C ASP A 162 -9.78 21.71 -16.25
N THR A 163 -9.69 23.04 -16.27
CA THR A 163 -8.46 23.81 -16.45
C THR A 163 -7.62 23.97 -15.18
N CYS A 164 -8.13 23.54 -14.01
CA CYS A 164 -7.42 23.62 -12.74
C CYS A 164 -6.42 22.47 -12.59
N LYS A 165 -5.42 22.63 -11.71
CA LYS A 165 -4.46 21.56 -11.38
C LYS A 165 -4.94 20.65 -10.25
N ALA A 166 -5.86 21.13 -9.42
CA ALA A 166 -6.49 20.36 -8.38
C ALA A 166 -7.86 20.93 -8.00
N ILE A 167 -8.73 20.06 -7.50
CA ILE A 167 -10.03 20.39 -6.91
C ILE A 167 -9.96 20.03 -5.43
N ASP A 168 -10.38 20.94 -4.57
CA ASP A 168 -10.62 20.61 -3.17
C ASP A 168 -12.07 20.23 -2.98
N ILE A 169 -12.30 19.19 -2.17
CA ILE A 169 -13.60 18.61 -1.89
C ILE A 169 -13.82 18.63 -0.39
N LYS A 170 -14.96 19.16 0.04
CA LYS A 170 -15.44 19.05 1.41
C LYS A 170 -16.66 18.13 1.42
N VAL A 171 -16.64 17.15 2.31
CA VAL A 171 -17.77 16.25 2.58
C VAL A 171 -18.25 16.50 3.99
N THR A 172 -19.52 16.83 4.15
CA THR A 172 -20.17 16.95 5.45
C THR A 172 -21.24 15.87 5.57
N VAL A 173 -21.14 15.04 6.60
CA VAL A 173 -22.09 13.97 6.90
C VAL A 173 -22.97 14.41 8.06
N GLY A 174 -24.23 14.69 7.75
CA GLY A 174 -25.23 15.15 8.69
C GLY A 174 -25.79 14.00 9.51
N ILE A 175 -25.40 13.90 10.78
CA ILE A 175 -25.90 12.88 11.71
C ILE A 175 -26.78 13.56 12.75
N ASP A 176 -28.07 13.27 12.70
CA ASP A 176 -29.00 13.81 13.67
C ASP A 176 -28.70 13.29 15.08
N TYR A 177 -28.86 14.16 16.07
CA TYR A 177 -28.48 13.97 17.49
C TYR A 177 -26.98 13.89 17.79
N ASP A 178 -26.10 14.09 16.80
CA ASP A 178 -24.65 14.13 16.98
C ASP A 178 -24.04 15.36 16.25
N THR A 179 -22.73 15.53 16.35
CA THR A 179 -21.99 16.53 15.58
C THR A 179 -21.73 16.02 14.17
N ASP A 180 -21.99 16.85 13.17
CA ASP A 180 -21.69 16.53 11.77
C ASP A 180 -20.19 16.24 11.57
N SER A 181 -19.89 15.19 10.83
CA SER A 181 -18.52 14.85 10.48
C SER A 181 -18.11 15.61 9.20
N GLU A 182 -16.93 16.22 9.20
CA GLU A 182 -16.42 16.99 8.07
C GLU A 182 -15.07 16.46 7.60
N PHE A 183 -14.96 16.19 6.30
CA PHE A 183 -13.77 15.64 5.68
C PHE A 183 -13.32 16.54 4.53
N TYR A 184 -12.02 16.75 4.40
CA TYR A 184 -11.45 17.63 3.37
C TYR A 184 -10.40 16.89 2.56
N PHE A 185 -10.54 16.95 1.24
CA PHE A 185 -9.68 16.23 0.28
C PHE A 185 -9.15 17.18 -0.78
N ARG A 186 -8.00 16.81 -1.37
CA ARG A 186 -7.46 17.43 -2.57
C ARG A 186 -7.30 16.37 -3.65
N VAL A 187 -7.95 16.59 -4.79
CA VAL A 187 -7.83 15.71 -5.96
C VAL A 187 -7.00 16.42 -7.02
N PHE A 188 -5.85 15.85 -7.36
CA PHE A 188 -5.00 16.37 -8.44
C PHE A 188 -5.55 15.93 -9.80
N LEU A 189 -5.68 16.88 -10.72
CA LEU A 189 -6.19 16.63 -12.06
C LEU A 189 -5.02 16.41 -13.02
N SER A 190 -5.01 15.27 -13.71
CA SER A 190 -4.03 14.96 -14.75
C SER A 190 -4.72 14.74 -16.09
N ASP A 191 -4.17 15.37 -17.12
CA ASP A 191 -4.57 15.19 -18.52
C ASP A 191 -3.75 14.09 -19.22
N GLN A 192 -2.81 13.46 -18.52
CA GLN A 192 -1.99 12.35 -19.02
C GLN A 192 -2.59 11.01 -18.59
N THR A 193 -2.02 9.91 -19.08
CA THR A 193 -2.25 8.57 -18.52
C THR A 193 -1.16 8.26 -17.50
N PHE A 194 -1.44 7.30 -16.61
CA PHE A 194 -0.41 6.73 -15.75
C PHE A 194 0.74 6.13 -16.60
N PRO A 195 2.02 6.29 -16.22
CA PRO A 195 3.15 5.70 -16.94
C PRO A 195 2.98 4.18 -17.05
N SER A 196 2.94 3.67 -18.29
CA SER A 196 2.74 2.24 -18.56
C SER A 196 3.80 1.70 -19.53
N LEU A 197 4.20 0.46 -19.34
CA LEU A 197 5.06 -0.32 -20.23
C LEU A 197 4.32 -1.60 -20.67
N PRO A 198 4.58 -2.13 -21.88
CA PRO A 198 4.00 -3.40 -22.32
C PRO A 198 4.31 -4.53 -21.34
N ASP A 199 3.33 -5.41 -21.12
CA ASP A 199 3.41 -6.59 -20.25
C ASP A 199 3.71 -6.30 -18.76
N CYS A 200 3.77 -5.03 -18.37
CA CYS A 200 3.98 -4.60 -16.99
C CYS A 200 2.62 -4.25 -16.35
N TYR A 201 2.36 -4.84 -15.18
CA TYR A 201 1.15 -4.60 -14.40
C TYR A 201 1.48 -3.99 -13.05
N TYR A 202 0.84 -2.88 -12.74
CA TYR A 202 1.12 -2.02 -11.60
C TYR A 202 0.22 -2.41 -10.44
N GLY A 203 0.76 -2.60 -9.25
CA GLY A 203 -0.10 -2.92 -8.13
C GLY A 203 0.52 -2.75 -6.77
N ASP A 204 -0.36 -2.74 -5.79
CA ASP A 204 -0.01 -2.57 -4.40
C ASP A 204 0.05 -3.94 -3.71
N ALA A 205 1.24 -4.28 -3.20
CA ALA A 205 1.50 -5.58 -2.58
C ALA A 205 1.00 -5.67 -1.13
N HIS A 206 0.55 -4.58 -0.53
CA HIS A 206 0.14 -4.54 0.87
C HIS A 206 -1.02 -3.55 1.07
N TYR A 207 -2.23 -4.07 1.29
CA TYR A 207 -3.42 -3.27 1.48
C TYR A 207 -4.45 -3.96 2.39
N HIS A 208 -5.16 -3.16 3.18
CA HIS A 208 -6.17 -3.59 4.14
C HIS A 208 -7.57 -3.14 3.72
N SER A 209 -8.48 -4.10 3.65
CA SER A 209 -9.91 -3.88 3.44
C SER A 209 -10.66 -3.85 4.76
N TYR A 210 -11.99 -3.71 4.69
CA TYR A 210 -12.87 -3.81 5.87
C TYR A 210 -12.85 -5.17 6.59
N PHE A 211 -12.10 -6.17 6.07
CA PHE A 211 -11.83 -7.43 6.78
C PHE A 211 -10.71 -7.29 7.82
N THR A 212 -9.87 -6.27 7.70
CA THR A 212 -9.11 -5.71 8.82
C THR A 212 -10.09 -4.89 9.65
N ASP A 213 -10.31 -5.31 10.88
CA ASP A 213 -11.44 -4.89 11.71
C ASP A 213 -11.03 -4.95 13.18
N ASN A 214 -10.27 -3.94 13.60
CA ASN A 214 -9.90 -3.75 14.99
C ASN A 214 -9.93 -2.26 15.38
N LEU A 215 -9.78 -2.00 16.68
CA LEU A 215 -9.87 -0.65 17.24
C LEU A 215 -8.69 0.27 16.85
N ALA A 216 -7.61 -0.27 16.30
CA ALA A 216 -6.48 0.51 15.82
C ALA A 216 -6.54 0.75 14.31
N GLU A 217 -7.07 -0.21 13.54
CA GLU A 217 -7.00 -0.30 12.09
C GLU A 217 -8.28 -0.89 11.49
N ASN A 218 -8.85 -0.23 10.48
CA ASN A 218 -9.99 -0.71 9.71
C ASN A 218 -9.91 -0.20 8.27
N GLY A 219 -10.16 -1.07 7.28
CA GLY A 219 -10.07 -0.72 5.87
C GLY A 219 -11.41 -0.39 5.20
N MET A 220 -11.34 -0.04 3.91
CA MET A 220 -12.52 0.36 3.12
C MET A 220 -13.24 -0.84 2.43
N PRO A 221 -14.51 -0.68 2.02
CA PRO A 221 -15.24 -1.67 1.22
C PRO A 221 -14.52 -2.05 -0.08
N LEU A 222 -14.50 -3.35 -0.42
CA LEU A 222 -13.75 -3.89 -1.56
C LEU A 222 -14.10 -3.22 -2.89
N GLU A 223 -15.38 -3.00 -3.18
CA GLU A 223 -15.77 -2.38 -4.45
C GLU A 223 -15.24 -0.93 -4.58
N ALA A 224 -15.30 -0.15 -3.49
CA ALA A 224 -14.78 1.21 -3.46
C ALA A 224 -13.25 1.22 -3.62
N THR A 225 -12.54 0.32 -2.91
CA THR A 225 -11.10 0.12 -3.06
C THR A 225 -10.72 -0.23 -4.49
N LYS A 226 -11.43 -1.20 -5.11
CA LYS A 226 -11.16 -1.62 -6.50
C LYS A 226 -11.22 -0.44 -7.45
N ARG A 227 -12.22 0.42 -7.28
CA ARG A 227 -12.39 1.59 -8.11
C ARG A 227 -11.32 2.65 -7.85
N ALA A 228 -11.03 2.95 -6.59
CA ALA A 228 -9.99 3.91 -6.23
C ALA A 228 -8.61 3.49 -6.78
N ALA A 229 -8.23 2.22 -6.59
CA ALA A 229 -6.97 1.67 -7.09
C ALA A 229 -6.87 1.76 -8.63
N ARG A 230 -7.94 1.41 -9.36
CA ARG A 230 -7.98 1.56 -10.82
C ARG A 230 -7.82 3.02 -11.25
N MET A 231 -8.47 3.94 -10.54
CA MET A 231 -8.36 5.38 -10.81
C MET A 231 -6.97 5.94 -10.51
N SER A 232 -6.25 5.35 -9.56
CA SER A 232 -4.84 5.66 -9.29
C SER A 232 -3.86 5.02 -10.29
N GLY A 233 -4.36 4.25 -11.28
CA GLY A 233 -3.54 3.64 -12.33
C GLY A 233 -3.01 2.24 -12.01
N LEU A 234 -3.55 1.57 -10.98
CA LEU A 234 -3.19 0.19 -10.65
C LEU A 234 -4.01 -0.82 -11.46
N ASP A 235 -3.38 -1.95 -11.77
CA ASP A 235 -3.98 -3.13 -12.40
C ASP A 235 -4.28 -4.25 -11.39
N TRP A 236 -3.62 -4.23 -10.23
CA TRP A 236 -3.87 -5.21 -9.17
C TRP A 236 -3.62 -4.63 -7.78
N ILE A 237 -4.19 -5.28 -6.77
CA ILE A 237 -3.93 -4.99 -5.37
C ILE A 237 -4.03 -6.27 -4.55
N THR A 238 -3.12 -6.45 -3.62
CA THR A 238 -3.12 -7.59 -2.70
C THR A 238 -3.85 -7.19 -1.44
N LEU A 239 -4.89 -7.94 -1.10
CA LEU A 239 -5.59 -7.79 0.17
C LEU A 239 -4.88 -8.64 1.20
N THR A 240 -4.17 -7.98 2.10
CA THR A 240 -3.35 -8.57 3.16
C THR A 240 -3.95 -8.20 4.52
N ASP A 241 -5.25 -8.41 4.67
CA ASP A 241 -5.93 -8.10 5.93
C ASP A 241 -5.27 -8.79 7.13
N HIS A 242 -5.30 -8.14 8.29
CA HIS A 242 -4.65 -8.62 9.50
C HIS A 242 -5.18 -9.99 9.90
N SER A 243 -4.28 -10.96 10.06
CA SER A 243 -4.65 -12.32 10.45
C SER A 243 -5.35 -12.37 11.82
N CYS A 244 -5.05 -11.42 12.71
CA CYS A 244 -5.65 -11.34 14.04
C CYS A 244 -7.08 -10.78 14.06
N ASP A 245 -7.59 -10.28 12.93
CA ASP A 245 -8.94 -9.71 12.89
C ASP A 245 -9.99 -10.71 12.41
N TYR A 246 -9.57 -11.86 11.90
CA TYR A 246 -10.48 -12.86 11.34
C TYR A 246 -11.37 -13.54 12.38
N ASP A 247 -11.15 -13.35 13.68
CA ASP A 247 -12.02 -13.83 14.76
C ASP A 247 -12.91 -12.72 15.38
N ASN A 248 -12.79 -11.46 14.92
CA ASN A 248 -13.53 -10.31 15.45
C ASN A 248 -14.99 -10.19 14.96
N TYR A 249 -15.38 -11.02 13.99
CA TYR A 249 -16.72 -10.99 13.38
C TYR A 249 -17.16 -12.37 12.88
N GLY A 250 -18.44 -12.48 12.46
CA GLY A 250 -18.98 -13.73 11.91
C GLY A 250 -18.98 -14.89 12.92
N ASN A 251 -18.91 -16.13 12.42
CA ASN A 251 -18.92 -17.32 13.28
C ASN A 251 -17.54 -17.98 13.48
N SER A 252 -16.63 -17.90 12.49
CA SER A 252 -15.28 -18.45 12.60
C SER A 252 -14.30 -17.83 11.60
N MET A 253 -13.00 -17.88 11.92
CA MET A 253 -11.92 -17.41 11.05
C MET A 253 -11.95 -18.03 9.64
N GLN A 254 -12.18 -19.34 9.54
CA GLN A 254 -12.24 -20.02 8.25
C GLN A 254 -13.46 -19.56 7.42
N GLU A 255 -14.62 -19.36 8.05
CA GLU A 255 -15.79 -18.82 7.34
C GLU A 255 -15.56 -17.37 6.86
N ASN A 256 -14.86 -16.56 7.65
CA ASN A 256 -14.50 -15.19 7.30
C ASN A 256 -13.47 -15.15 6.17
N TRP A 257 -12.46 -16.02 6.22
CA TRP A 257 -11.52 -16.26 5.12
C TRP A 257 -12.30 -16.60 3.86
N ASP A 258 -13.18 -17.61 3.91
CA ASP A 258 -13.96 -18.04 2.75
C ASP A 258 -14.90 -16.95 2.23
N ARG A 259 -15.47 -16.11 3.11
CA ARG A 259 -16.26 -14.94 2.71
C ARG A 259 -15.42 -13.95 1.91
N GLN A 260 -14.26 -13.56 2.43
CA GLN A 260 -13.32 -12.67 1.73
C GLN A 260 -12.95 -13.23 0.35
N GLY A 261 -12.61 -14.53 0.29
CA GLY A 261 -12.29 -15.21 -0.96
C GLY A 261 -13.44 -15.23 -1.97
N ASN A 262 -14.68 -15.45 -1.52
CA ASN A 262 -15.85 -15.45 -2.39
C ASN A 262 -16.16 -14.06 -2.95
N GLU A 263 -16.04 -13.00 -2.13
CA GLU A 263 -16.24 -11.62 -2.56
C GLU A 263 -15.18 -11.20 -3.58
N ILE A 264 -13.90 -11.45 -3.28
CA ILE A 264 -12.77 -11.22 -4.20
C ILE A 264 -13.01 -11.93 -5.53
N HIS A 265 -13.35 -13.22 -5.50
CA HIS A 265 -13.58 -14.00 -6.70
C HIS A 265 -14.76 -13.47 -7.52
N ALA A 266 -15.85 -13.06 -6.87
CA ALA A 266 -16.99 -12.45 -7.55
C ALA A 266 -16.59 -11.13 -8.24
N LEU A 267 -15.85 -10.27 -7.55
CA LEU A 267 -15.40 -8.97 -8.08
C LEU A 267 -14.39 -9.11 -9.21
N ASN A 268 -13.47 -10.07 -9.12
CA ASN A 268 -12.53 -10.37 -10.21
C ASN A 268 -13.23 -10.92 -11.46
N ASN A 269 -14.30 -11.71 -11.28
CA ASN A 269 -15.10 -12.20 -12.42
C ASN A 269 -15.97 -11.12 -13.05
N ALA A 270 -16.43 -10.15 -12.26
CA ALA A 270 -17.25 -9.04 -12.75
C ALA A 270 -16.43 -8.01 -13.54
N ASP A 271 -15.19 -7.76 -13.12
CA ASP A 271 -14.29 -6.79 -13.75
C ASP A 271 -12.83 -7.27 -13.64
N THR A 272 -12.18 -7.49 -14.79
CA THR A 272 -10.78 -7.94 -14.87
C THR A 272 -9.81 -6.78 -15.13
N SER A 273 -10.30 -5.54 -15.22
CA SER A 273 -9.45 -4.35 -15.43
C SER A 273 -8.59 -4.05 -14.21
N LEU A 274 -9.06 -4.42 -13.01
CA LEU A 274 -8.25 -4.52 -11.81
C LEU A 274 -8.48 -5.88 -11.15
N ILE A 275 -7.41 -6.56 -10.71
CA ILE A 275 -7.50 -7.85 -10.01
C ILE A 275 -7.12 -7.72 -8.54
N PHE A 276 -7.98 -8.24 -7.68
CA PHE A 276 -7.63 -8.50 -6.29
C PHE A 276 -6.84 -9.81 -6.17
N ILE A 277 -5.71 -9.75 -5.47
CA ILE A 277 -4.97 -10.92 -5.01
C ILE A 277 -5.36 -11.18 -3.55
N ARG A 278 -5.85 -12.38 -3.27
CA ARG A 278 -6.17 -12.80 -1.91
C ARG A 278 -4.89 -13.21 -1.18
N ALA A 279 -4.59 -12.57 -0.07
CA ALA A 279 -3.47 -12.86 0.80
C ALA A 279 -3.86 -12.56 2.27
N VAL A 280 -2.88 -12.59 3.17
CA VAL A 280 -3.07 -12.20 4.58
C VAL A 280 -1.78 -11.60 5.13
N GLU A 281 -1.88 -10.57 5.97
CA GLU A 281 -0.75 -10.15 6.81
C GLU A 281 -0.78 -10.97 8.11
N ALA A 282 0.15 -11.91 8.23
CA ALA A 282 0.24 -12.81 9.35
C ALA A 282 1.03 -12.19 10.52
N SER A 283 0.42 -12.14 11.70
CA SER A 283 1.08 -11.76 12.94
C SER A 283 1.75 -12.99 13.55
N VAL A 284 3.08 -13.00 13.64
CA VAL A 284 3.85 -14.19 14.06
C VAL A 284 4.99 -13.83 15.00
N PHE A 285 5.41 -14.78 15.81
CA PHE A 285 6.62 -14.65 16.61
C PHE A 285 7.89 -14.79 15.78
N ASN A 286 8.75 -13.78 15.90
CA ASN A 286 10.14 -13.85 15.48
C ASN A 286 10.98 -14.71 16.46
N SER A 287 12.27 -14.84 16.16
CA SER A 287 13.28 -15.56 16.95
C SER A 287 13.44 -15.08 18.40
N LYS A 288 12.95 -13.89 18.73
CA LYS A 288 12.95 -13.30 20.08
C LYS A 288 11.62 -13.46 20.81
N ASN A 289 10.63 -14.09 20.19
CA ASN A 289 9.23 -14.13 20.63
C ASN A 289 8.57 -12.74 20.71
N ASN A 290 8.98 -11.82 19.84
CA ASN A 290 8.23 -10.60 19.57
C ASN A 290 7.38 -10.78 18.32
N ILE A 291 6.24 -10.10 18.27
CA ILE A 291 5.35 -10.11 17.11
C ILE A 291 6.02 -9.33 15.98
N VAL A 292 6.02 -9.93 14.79
CA VAL A 292 6.38 -9.31 13.51
C VAL A 292 5.33 -9.70 12.49
N HIS A 293 5.24 -8.95 11.40
CA HIS A 293 4.27 -9.23 10.33
C HIS A 293 4.92 -9.87 9.11
N ALA A 294 4.15 -10.70 8.42
CA ALA A 294 4.56 -11.36 7.18
C ALA A 294 3.43 -11.35 6.15
N LEU A 295 3.71 -10.97 4.91
CA LEU A 295 2.74 -11.00 3.82
C LEU A 295 2.71 -12.40 3.20
N VAL A 296 1.57 -13.09 3.30
CA VAL A 296 1.44 -14.49 2.93
C VAL A 296 0.57 -14.66 1.70
N TYR A 297 1.18 -15.19 0.65
CA TYR A 297 0.58 -15.35 -0.67
C TYR A 297 0.28 -16.83 -0.98
N PRO A 298 -0.83 -17.11 -1.68
CA PRO A 298 -1.23 -18.47 -2.06
C PRO A 298 -0.39 -19.04 -3.21
N ASP A 299 -0.65 -20.29 -3.58
CA ASP A 299 -0.09 -20.94 -4.77
C ASP A 299 -0.48 -20.13 -6.05
N PRO A 300 0.50 -19.66 -6.86
CA PRO A 300 0.21 -18.99 -8.12
C PRO A 300 -0.68 -19.80 -9.09
N SER A 301 -0.61 -21.13 -9.04
CA SER A 301 -1.42 -22.02 -9.88
C SER A 301 -2.83 -22.25 -9.34
N ALA A 302 -3.08 -21.91 -8.07
CA ALA A 302 -4.38 -22.06 -7.42
C ALA A 302 -4.63 -20.94 -6.39
N PRO A 303 -4.87 -19.68 -6.82
CA PRO A 303 -4.88 -18.50 -5.94
C PRO A 303 -5.91 -18.49 -4.79
N PHE A 304 -6.90 -19.39 -4.78
CA PHE A 304 -7.89 -19.51 -3.70
C PHE A 304 -7.81 -20.81 -2.90
N SER A 305 -6.81 -21.66 -3.17
CA SER A 305 -6.72 -23.00 -2.57
C SER A 305 -6.14 -23.04 -1.17
N MET A 306 -5.45 -21.98 -0.74
CA MET A 306 -4.84 -21.90 0.59
C MET A 306 -5.94 -21.71 1.64
N PRO A 307 -6.06 -22.61 2.64
CA PRO A 307 -6.99 -22.41 3.76
C PRO A 307 -6.48 -21.27 4.66
N PHE A 308 -7.28 -20.88 5.65
CA PHE A 308 -6.77 -19.98 6.68
C PHE A 308 -5.73 -20.73 7.53
N ILE A 309 -4.49 -20.23 7.57
CA ILE A 309 -3.37 -20.89 8.24
C ILE A 309 -2.90 -20.19 9.52
N CYS A 310 -3.57 -19.10 9.91
CA CYS A 310 -3.27 -18.33 11.11
C CYS A 310 -4.18 -18.73 12.29
N ASP A 311 -3.96 -18.15 13.47
CA ASP A 311 -4.69 -18.50 14.70
C ASP A 311 -5.57 -17.39 15.28
N GLY A 312 -5.66 -16.23 14.61
CA GLY A 312 -6.44 -15.08 15.08
C GLY A 312 -5.75 -14.30 16.20
N GLY A 313 -4.58 -14.74 16.67
CA GLY A 313 -3.80 -13.96 17.64
C GLY A 313 -2.87 -12.97 16.96
N GLY A 314 -2.47 -11.92 17.68
CA GLY A 314 -1.60 -10.87 17.16
C GLY A 314 -1.84 -9.49 17.78
N ASP A 315 -2.97 -9.33 18.46
CA ASP A 315 -3.54 -8.06 18.91
C ASP A 315 -3.92 -8.10 20.42
N ALA A 316 -5.22 -8.08 20.78
CA ALA A 316 -5.72 -8.30 22.13
C ALA A 316 -5.36 -9.68 22.70
N LEU A 317 -5.23 -10.70 21.85
CA LEU A 317 -4.71 -12.02 22.22
C LEU A 317 -3.36 -12.27 21.55
N SER A 318 -2.47 -12.95 22.26
CA SER A 318 -1.16 -13.30 21.70
C SER A 318 -1.28 -14.46 20.71
N THR A 319 -0.58 -14.38 19.58
CA THR A 319 -0.43 -15.51 18.65
C THR A 319 0.38 -16.65 19.27
N SER A 320 0.21 -17.86 18.77
CA SER A 320 1.03 -19.04 19.04
C SER A 320 1.90 -19.43 17.84
N ILE A 321 1.78 -18.73 16.71
CA ILE A 321 2.46 -19.04 15.46
C ILE A 321 3.81 -18.33 15.44
N SER A 322 4.86 -19.08 15.13
CA SER A 322 6.20 -18.54 14.88
C SER A 322 6.52 -18.49 13.40
N VAL A 323 7.51 -17.70 12.98
CA VAL A 323 7.99 -17.65 11.59
C VAL A 323 8.23 -19.05 11.00
N PRO A 324 8.93 -19.99 11.66
CA PRO A 324 9.08 -21.35 11.13
C PRO A 324 7.75 -22.10 10.92
N MET A 325 6.80 -22.00 11.86
CA MET A 325 5.49 -22.66 11.75
C MET A 325 4.66 -22.11 10.59
N LEU A 326 4.72 -20.79 10.38
CA LEU A 326 4.09 -20.14 9.24
C LEU A 326 4.70 -20.65 7.94
N LEU A 327 6.02 -20.61 7.81
CA LEU A 327 6.74 -21.01 6.59
C LEU A 327 6.54 -22.50 6.24
N ASP A 328 6.45 -23.38 7.24
CA ASP A 328 6.10 -24.78 7.05
C ASP A 328 4.69 -24.92 6.43
N SER A 329 3.73 -24.13 6.92
CA SER A 329 2.35 -24.12 6.41
C SER A 329 2.27 -23.55 5.00
N VAL A 330 2.94 -22.42 4.74
CA VAL A 330 3.01 -21.79 3.41
C VAL A 330 3.61 -22.75 2.38
N THR A 331 4.71 -23.42 2.74
CA THR A 331 5.36 -24.41 1.87
C THR A 331 4.45 -25.60 1.58
N LYS A 332 3.72 -26.09 2.59
CA LYS A 332 2.75 -27.19 2.44
C LYS A 332 1.66 -26.88 1.40
N TYR A 333 1.25 -25.61 1.29
CA TYR A 333 0.24 -25.16 0.33
C TYR A 333 0.84 -24.50 -0.92
N ASN A 334 2.12 -24.71 -1.22
CA ASN A 334 2.85 -24.14 -2.38
C ASN A 334 2.83 -22.61 -2.48
N GLY A 335 2.45 -21.92 -1.40
CA GLY A 335 2.46 -20.48 -1.31
C GLY A 335 3.87 -19.91 -1.19
N PHE A 336 3.94 -18.62 -0.92
CA PHE A 336 5.17 -17.93 -0.59
C PHE A 336 4.89 -16.74 0.33
N CYS A 337 5.93 -16.24 0.98
CA CYS A 337 5.83 -15.22 2.00
C CYS A 337 6.88 -14.13 1.76
N TYR A 338 6.52 -12.90 2.08
CA TYR A 338 7.45 -11.79 2.20
C TYR A 338 7.47 -11.32 3.66
N ALA A 339 8.63 -10.98 4.19
CA ALA A 339 8.71 -10.28 5.48
C ALA A 339 8.12 -8.87 5.29
N ALA A 340 7.05 -8.53 6.03
CA ALA A 340 6.43 -7.21 5.93
C ALA A 340 7.32 -6.19 6.64
N HIS A 341 7.49 -5.01 6.02
CA HIS A 341 8.23 -3.84 6.54
C HIS A 341 9.38 -4.21 7.52
N PRO A 342 10.42 -4.94 7.05
CA PRO A 342 11.16 -5.83 7.96
C PRO A 342 12.36 -5.22 8.71
N PHE A 343 12.97 -4.13 8.23
CA PHE A 343 14.33 -3.72 8.66
C PHE A 343 14.47 -2.20 8.86
N SER A 344 13.60 -1.60 9.67
CA SER A 344 13.75 -0.20 10.07
C SER A 344 13.33 0.06 11.51
N GLU A 345 13.91 1.11 12.11
CA GLU A 345 13.39 1.73 13.33
C GLU A 345 11.94 2.21 13.17
N GLY A 346 11.58 2.73 12.00
CA GLY A 346 10.23 3.20 11.69
C GLY A 346 9.21 2.08 11.50
N ASP A 347 9.66 0.84 11.34
CA ASP A 347 8.78 -0.32 11.13
C ASP A 347 8.68 -1.22 12.37
N LYS A 348 9.32 -0.85 13.49
CA LYS A 348 9.22 -1.65 14.72
C LYS A 348 7.79 -1.59 15.25
N LEU A 349 7.14 -2.75 15.35
CA LEU A 349 5.79 -2.83 15.91
C LEU A 349 5.75 -2.38 17.39
N PRO A 350 4.62 -1.82 17.85
CA PRO A 350 4.51 -1.26 19.19
C PRO A 350 4.71 -2.31 20.31
N ASP A 351 5.35 -1.89 21.41
CA ASP A 351 5.51 -2.76 22.59
C ASP A 351 4.15 -3.17 23.21
N LEU A 352 3.05 -2.47 22.89
CA LEU A 352 1.69 -2.77 23.35
C LEU A 352 1.24 -4.19 22.96
N VAL A 353 1.61 -4.64 21.75
CA VAL A 353 1.31 -5.97 21.23
C VAL A 353 2.50 -6.92 21.39
N ASN A 354 3.48 -6.59 22.25
CA ASN A 354 4.78 -7.28 22.28
C ASN A 354 5.45 -7.28 20.89
N GLY A 355 5.31 -6.16 20.18
CA GLY A 355 5.84 -5.96 18.84
C GLY A 355 7.36 -5.88 18.79
N GLY A 356 7.91 -6.27 17.64
CA GLY A 356 9.33 -6.27 17.36
C GLY A 356 9.63 -5.96 15.91
N ILE A 357 10.78 -6.45 15.46
CA ILE A 357 11.30 -6.29 14.10
C ILE A 357 11.95 -7.62 13.69
N TRP A 358 12.03 -7.91 12.39
CA TRP A 358 12.66 -9.13 11.90
C TRP A 358 14.15 -9.17 12.27
N ASN A 359 14.70 -10.34 12.61
CA ASN A 359 16.12 -10.49 12.94
C ASN A 359 16.91 -11.18 11.82
N ILE A 360 17.93 -10.51 11.28
CA ILE A 360 18.77 -11.09 10.22
C ILE A 360 19.89 -11.97 10.78
N ASN A 361 20.51 -11.62 11.91
CA ASN A 361 21.72 -12.24 12.46
C ASN A 361 22.79 -12.50 11.37
N ASP A 362 23.32 -11.42 10.79
CA ASP A 362 24.35 -11.45 9.76
C ASP A 362 25.60 -10.67 10.20
N SER A 363 26.77 -11.33 10.17
CA SER A 363 28.05 -10.73 10.48
C SER A 363 28.55 -9.70 9.46
N LEU A 364 27.95 -9.64 8.26
CA LEU A 364 28.24 -8.64 7.23
C LEU A 364 27.56 -7.29 7.50
N TYR A 365 26.66 -7.24 8.49
CA TYR A 365 25.91 -6.04 8.84
C TYR A 365 26.26 -5.56 10.25
N PRO A 366 26.18 -4.25 10.55
CA PRO A 366 26.33 -3.77 11.93
C PRO A 366 25.30 -4.44 12.86
N TYR A 367 25.72 -4.77 14.08
CA TYR A 367 24.84 -5.35 15.09
C TYR A 367 23.97 -4.28 15.77
N ASN A 368 22.92 -4.75 16.46
CA ASN A 368 22.01 -3.90 17.21
C ASN A 368 22.70 -2.88 18.12
N GLY A 369 22.21 -1.64 18.10
CA GLY A 369 22.75 -0.51 18.86
C GLY A 369 23.94 0.19 18.22
N LEU A 370 24.47 -0.33 17.10
CA LEU A 370 25.46 0.37 16.28
C LEU A 370 24.77 1.29 15.26
N PRO A 371 25.46 2.34 14.78
CA PRO A 371 24.94 3.19 13.71
C PRO A 371 24.58 2.38 12.46
N CYS A 372 23.42 2.67 11.89
CA CYS A 372 23.05 2.15 10.57
C CYS A 372 23.96 2.78 9.50
N PRO A 373 24.40 2.05 8.45
CA PRO A 373 25.23 2.62 7.38
C PRO A 373 24.62 3.85 6.69
N GLN A 374 23.28 3.98 6.73
CA GLN A 374 22.55 5.15 6.26
C GLN A 374 22.31 6.15 7.40
N THR A 375 21.07 6.23 7.89
CA THR A 375 20.65 7.09 9.00
C THR A 375 20.09 6.21 10.13
N GLY A 376 20.20 6.67 11.37
CA GLY A 376 19.61 6.00 12.54
C GLY A 376 20.49 4.87 13.13
N THR A 377 19.85 3.93 13.81
CA THR A 377 20.47 2.85 14.58
C THR A 377 19.94 1.49 14.14
N VAL A 378 20.80 0.48 14.08
CA VAL A 378 20.36 -0.89 13.76
C VAL A 378 19.60 -1.50 14.94
N ILE A 379 18.42 -2.06 14.66
CA ILE A 379 17.61 -2.81 15.65
C ILE A 379 17.21 -4.23 15.19
N TRP A 380 17.55 -4.62 13.96
CA TRP A 380 17.16 -5.88 13.29
C TRP A 380 18.29 -6.89 13.08
N ASN A 381 19.46 -6.70 13.70
CA ASN A 381 20.61 -7.59 13.60
C ASN A 381 21.22 -7.93 14.98
N ASP A 382 20.60 -8.86 15.68
CA ASP A 382 20.99 -9.31 17.01
C ASP A 382 21.62 -10.70 16.97
N PRO A 383 22.93 -10.82 17.27
CA PRO A 383 23.63 -12.10 17.21
C PRO A 383 23.25 -13.05 18.37
N ALA A 384 22.52 -12.58 19.38
CA ALA A 384 22.10 -13.43 20.50
C ALA A 384 20.94 -14.38 20.13
N TYR A 385 20.25 -14.12 19.02
CA TYR A 385 19.08 -14.87 18.57
C TYR A 385 19.30 -15.45 17.17
N ALA A 386 18.57 -16.51 16.84
CA ALA A 386 18.62 -17.10 15.50
C ALA A 386 18.14 -16.10 14.44
N SER A 387 18.53 -16.32 13.19
CA SER A 387 17.98 -15.56 12.07
C SER A 387 16.53 -15.98 11.77
N ASP A 388 15.67 -14.98 11.56
CA ASP A 388 14.33 -15.13 11.02
C ASP A 388 14.33 -15.29 9.50
N ILE A 389 15.46 -14.97 8.85
CA ILE A 389 15.63 -14.92 7.40
C ILE A 389 16.40 -16.15 6.89
N TYR A 390 17.52 -16.49 7.53
CA TYR A 390 18.39 -17.59 7.13
C TYR A 390 17.95 -18.94 7.69
N THR A 391 18.28 -20.01 6.97
CA THR A 391 18.14 -21.39 7.45
C THR A 391 19.48 -21.93 7.95
N GLY A 392 19.44 -22.90 8.86
CA GLY A 392 20.62 -23.67 9.28
C GLY A 392 20.93 -24.86 8.36
N SER A 393 20.19 -25.00 7.25
CA SER A 393 20.29 -26.16 6.34
C SER A 393 21.42 -25.99 5.33
N ALA A 394 22.31 -26.97 5.21
CA ALA A 394 23.52 -26.86 4.38
C ALA A 394 23.29 -26.66 2.85
N GLY A 395 22.06 -26.89 2.35
CA GLY A 395 21.72 -26.79 0.92
C GLY A 395 20.97 -25.52 0.51
N SER A 396 20.56 -24.69 1.47
CA SER A 396 19.76 -23.49 1.21
C SER A 396 20.24 -22.33 2.08
N LEU A 397 20.14 -21.09 1.60
CA LEU A 397 20.52 -19.91 2.40
C LEU A 397 19.33 -19.33 3.16
N PHE A 398 18.27 -18.98 2.43
CA PHE A 398 17.04 -18.45 3.00
C PHE A 398 16.08 -19.59 3.38
N LYS A 399 15.22 -19.33 4.37
CA LYS A 399 14.18 -20.29 4.77
C LYS A 399 13.23 -20.58 3.59
N ASP A 400 12.81 -21.84 3.47
CA ASP A 400 11.81 -22.22 2.47
C ASP A 400 10.49 -21.47 2.71
N GLY A 401 9.80 -21.12 1.63
CA GLY A 401 8.58 -20.31 1.67
C GLY A 401 8.82 -18.80 1.79
N LEU A 402 9.99 -18.34 2.23
CA LEU A 402 10.33 -16.91 2.30
C LEU A 402 11.00 -16.47 0.98
N SER A 403 10.25 -15.73 0.15
CA SER A 403 10.72 -15.25 -1.16
C SER A 403 11.41 -13.88 -1.09
N GLY A 404 11.09 -13.05 -0.11
CA GLY A 404 11.59 -11.68 -0.07
C GLY A 404 11.08 -10.84 1.09
N GLY A 405 11.11 -9.52 0.91
CA GLY A 405 10.60 -8.56 1.88
C GLY A 405 9.87 -7.38 1.22
N GLN A 406 8.93 -6.79 1.95
CA GLN A 406 8.33 -5.51 1.59
C GLN A 406 9.29 -4.40 2.01
N ILE A 407 10.26 -4.14 1.14
CA ILE A 407 11.36 -3.18 1.40
C ILE A 407 10.88 -1.73 1.21
N PHE A 408 9.87 -1.51 0.37
CA PHE A 408 9.27 -0.20 0.16
C PHE A 408 7.86 -0.15 0.72
N ASN A 409 7.75 0.20 2.01
CA ASN A 409 6.46 0.41 2.67
C ASN A 409 6.16 1.91 2.85
N LEU A 410 4.89 2.28 2.63
CA LEU A 410 4.26 3.54 3.02
C LEU A 410 5.14 4.78 2.70
N PHE A 411 4.94 5.30 1.49
CA PHE A 411 5.71 6.40 0.94
C PHE A 411 5.22 7.76 1.44
N ASN A 412 6.12 8.59 2.00
CA ASN A 412 5.81 9.90 2.56
C ASN A 412 6.90 10.95 2.28
N TYR A 413 6.53 12.09 1.68
CA TYR A 413 7.31 13.33 1.74
C TYR A 413 6.65 14.40 2.62
N LEU A 414 5.35 14.26 2.86
CA LEU A 414 4.58 15.19 3.67
C LEU A 414 3.93 14.49 4.87
N ARG A 415 3.91 15.21 5.98
CA ARG A 415 3.27 14.82 7.24
C ARG A 415 2.50 15.99 7.83
N CYS A 416 1.40 15.70 8.50
CA CYS A 416 0.56 16.66 9.19
C CYS A 416 0.30 16.16 10.61
N ASP A 417 0.73 16.93 11.61
CA ASP A 417 0.63 16.59 13.03
C ASP A 417 -0.50 17.34 13.75
N ASP A 418 -1.14 18.31 13.07
CA ASP A 418 -2.05 19.26 13.70
C ASP A 418 -3.52 19.07 13.32
N THR A 419 -3.81 18.27 12.30
CA THR A 419 -5.17 17.84 11.93
C THR A 419 -5.16 16.53 11.16
N ASP A 420 -6.21 15.75 11.35
CA ASP A 420 -6.57 14.53 10.63
C ASP A 420 -7.60 14.77 9.51
N ASN A 421 -8.43 15.82 9.65
CA ASN A 421 -9.58 16.05 8.77
C ASN A 421 -9.29 17.00 7.57
N ASP A 422 -8.41 18.00 7.74
CA ASP A 422 -7.99 18.93 6.66
C ASP A 422 -6.46 18.99 6.51
N PRO A 423 -5.79 17.85 6.26
CA PRO A 423 -4.33 17.82 6.18
C PRO A 423 -3.80 18.61 4.98
N TRP A 424 -4.60 18.82 3.92
CA TRP A 424 -4.21 19.68 2.81
C TRP A 424 -4.30 21.19 3.13
N ASN A 425 -4.91 21.56 4.26
CA ASN A 425 -5.26 22.94 4.62
C ASN A 425 -6.00 23.63 3.47
N THR A 426 -7.11 23.01 3.07
CA THR A 426 -7.96 23.46 1.96
C THR A 426 -8.59 24.82 2.24
N LEU A 427 -8.74 25.22 3.50
CA LEU A 427 -9.29 26.52 3.87
C LEU A 427 -8.25 27.65 3.90
N TYR A 428 -6.95 27.34 3.82
CA TYR A 428 -5.84 28.30 3.94
C TYR A 428 -5.86 29.12 5.26
N ASN A 429 -6.28 28.49 6.35
CA ASN A 429 -6.42 29.13 7.66
C ASN A 429 -5.17 28.90 8.51
N GLY A 430 -4.20 29.82 8.42
CA GLY A 430 -2.97 29.74 9.22
C GLY A 430 -1.91 28.79 8.64
N ALA A 431 -0.95 28.40 9.47
CA ALA A 431 0.23 27.62 9.06
C ALA A 431 0.05 26.10 9.20
N SER A 432 -1.19 25.60 9.20
CA SER A 432 -1.52 24.20 9.44
C SER A 432 -1.44 23.30 8.20
N GLY A 433 -1.54 21.99 8.42
CA GLY A 433 -1.59 20.97 7.38
C GLY A 433 -0.22 20.40 7.01
N PHE A 434 -0.18 19.66 5.92
CA PHE A 434 0.99 18.97 5.40
C PHE A 434 2.22 19.88 5.29
N GLN A 435 3.30 19.42 5.90
CA GLN A 435 4.65 19.97 5.82
C GLN A 435 5.62 18.88 5.37
N PRO A 436 6.76 19.26 4.75
CA PRO A 436 7.84 18.32 4.47
C PRO A 436 8.26 17.55 5.73
N VAL A 437 8.40 16.23 5.59
CA VAL A 437 8.83 15.37 6.70
C VAL A 437 10.23 15.74 7.18
N ASN A 438 10.47 15.55 8.48
CA ASN A 438 11.81 15.72 9.05
C ASN A 438 12.71 14.56 8.56
N PRO A 439 13.86 14.84 7.92
CA PRO A 439 14.78 13.80 7.47
C PRO A 439 15.41 12.99 8.60
N ALA A 440 15.29 13.43 9.85
CA ALA A 440 15.72 12.69 11.04
C ALA A 440 14.61 11.83 11.68
N ASP A 441 13.40 11.83 11.12
CA ASP A 441 12.30 10.95 11.56
C ASP A 441 12.51 9.52 11.03
N PRO A 442 12.47 8.48 11.88
CA PRO A 442 12.53 7.08 11.47
C PRO A 442 11.62 6.71 10.30
N LEU A 443 10.42 7.28 10.23
CA LEU A 443 9.47 6.99 9.17
C LEU A 443 9.85 7.62 7.82
N THR A 444 10.72 8.63 7.81
CA THR A 444 11.24 9.23 6.59
C THR A 444 12.34 8.37 5.96
N TYR A 445 13.29 7.88 6.78
CA TYR A 445 14.45 7.13 6.28
C TYR A 445 14.28 5.61 6.35
N ARG A 446 13.08 5.10 6.69
CA ARG A 446 12.86 3.66 6.77
C ARG A 446 13.11 2.92 5.46
N PHE A 447 12.80 3.53 4.32
CA PHE A 447 13.07 2.94 3.01
C PHE A 447 14.58 2.75 2.86
N ASP A 448 15.39 3.75 3.22
CA ASP A 448 16.84 3.67 3.11
C ASP A 448 17.43 2.57 4.01
N GLN A 449 16.91 2.39 5.23
CA GLN A 449 17.33 1.31 6.14
C GLN A 449 16.97 -0.08 5.60
N ASN A 450 15.71 -0.26 5.16
CA ASN A 450 15.24 -1.50 4.55
C ASN A 450 16.03 -1.84 3.30
N TYR A 451 16.19 -0.86 2.42
CA TYR A 451 16.87 -0.99 1.14
C TYR A 451 18.36 -1.28 1.31
N ASN A 452 19.02 -0.65 2.29
CA ASN A 452 20.41 -0.96 2.61
C ASN A 452 20.57 -2.39 3.15
N THR A 453 19.67 -2.83 4.03
CA THR A 453 19.69 -4.21 4.54
C THR A 453 19.45 -5.22 3.43
N TRP A 454 18.50 -4.96 2.54
CA TRP A 454 18.25 -5.81 1.36
C TRP A 454 19.49 -5.99 0.48
N GLN A 455 20.25 -4.92 0.22
CA GLN A 455 21.48 -5.01 -0.56
C GLN A 455 22.52 -5.94 0.08
N ILE A 456 22.54 -6.02 1.41
CA ILE A 456 23.43 -6.92 2.16
C ILE A 456 22.94 -8.37 2.04
N LEU A 457 21.63 -8.61 2.04
CA LEU A 457 21.06 -9.93 1.77
C LEU A 457 21.40 -10.41 0.35
N LEU A 458 21.36 -9.52 -0.66
CA LEU A 458 21.81 -9.83 -2.01
C LEU A 458 23.28 -10.22 -2.05
N TYR A 459 24.14 -9.43 -1.39
CA TYR A 459 25.57 -9.68 -1.33
C TYR A 459 25.89 -11.01 -0.63
N ARG A 460 25.23 -11.30 0.51
CA ARG A 460 25.31 -12.59 1.18
C ARG A 460 24.92 -13.74 0.23
N GLY A 461 23.81 -13.60 -0.49
CA GLY A 461 23.38 -14.58 -1.50
C GLY A 461 24.47 -14.89 -2.53
N LEU A 462 25.10 -13.86 -3.09
CA LEU A 462 26.18 -14.00 -4.06
C LEU A 462 27.42 -14.69 -3.50
N LEU A 463 27.83 -14.33 -2.27
CA LEU A 463 28.96 -14.96 -1.58
C LEU A 463 28.74 -16.47 -1.42
N GLU A 464 27.59 -16.86 -0.87
CA GLU A 464 27.29 -18.26 -0.58
C GLU A 464 27.07 -19.08 -1.85
N LYS A 465 26.40 -18.52 -2.87
CA LYS A 465 26.20 -19.18 -4.17
C LYS A 465 27.50 -19.35 -4.95
N THR A 466 28.42 -18.38 -4.86
CA THR A 466 29.75 -18.49 -5.47
C THR A 466 30.57 -19.58 -4.78
N ALA A 467 30.49 -19.69 -3.45
CA ALA A 467 31.14 -20.75 -2.69
C ALA A 467 30.52 -22.14 -2.92
N ASN A 468 29.20 -22.20 -3.11
CA ASN A 468 28.45 -23.43 -3.39
C ASN A 468 27.48 -23.25 -4.57
N PRO A 469 27.89 -23.58 -5.80
CA PRO A 469 27.02 -23.45 -6.98
C PRO A 469 25.73 -24.28 -6.92
N SER A 470 25.67 -25.32 -6.08
CA SER A 470 24.46 -26.14 -5.88
C SER A 470 23.45 -25.56 -4.88
N LEU A 471 23.79 -24.43 -4.23
CA LEU A 471 22.95 -23.76 -3.25
C LEU A 471 21.60 -23.36 -3.87
N SER A 472 20.52 -23.76 -3.21
CA SER A 472 19.15 -23.32 -3.50
C SER A 472 18.71 -22.18 -2.59
N ARG A 473 17.57 -21.54 -2.89
CA ARG A 473 16.96 -20.49 -2.04
C ARG A 473 17.97 -19.43 -1.58
N TRP A 474 18.69 -18.86 -2.54
CA TRP A 474 19.78 -17.92 -2.28
C TRP A 474 19.48 -16.50 -2.78
N LYS A 475 18.27 -16.29 -3.31
CA LYS A 475 17.77 -15.00 -3.81
C LYS A 475 16.75 -14.44 -2.82
N PHE A 476 16.79 -13.14 -2.58
CA PHE A 476 15.84 -12.44 -1.70
C PHE A 476 15.27 -11.24 -2.46
N HIS A 477 13.97 -11.29 -2.74
CA HIS A 477 13.31 -10.34 -3.64
C HIS A 477 12.74 -9.13 -2.90
N ILE A 478 12.56 -8.02 -3.63
CA ILE A 478 11.86 -6.82 -3.12
C ILE A 478 10.42 -6.76 -3.61
N SER A 479 9.58 -6.13 -2.79
CA SER A 479 8.26 -5.62 -3.15
C SER A 479 8.03 -4.27 -2.47
N GLY A 480 7.04 -3.54 -2.97
CA GLY A 480 6.53 -2.32 -2.39
C GLY A 480 5.01 -2.28 -2.36
N GLY A 481 4.48 -1.63 -1.33
CA GLY A 481 3.04 -1.46 -1.10
C GLY A 481 2.77 -0.34 -0.11
N THR A 482 1.51 0.04 0.03
CA THR A 482 1.13 1.22 0.82
C THR A 482 0.80 0.92 2.26
N ASP A 483 0.44 -0.33 2.59
CA ASP A 483 -0.03 -0.70 3.93
C ASP A 483 -1.20 0.21 4.36
N ALA A 484 -2.11 0.44 3.39
CA ALA A 484 -3.20 1.38 3.54
C ALA A 484 -4.46 0.70 4.04
N HIS A 485 -5.14 1.37 4.98
CA HIS A 485 -6.43 0.98 5.56
C HIS A 485 -7.54 1.90 5.04
N GLY A 486 -7.64 1.99 3.72
CA GLY A 486 -8.32 3.10 3.04
C GLY A 486 -7.30 3.94 2.29
N SER A 487 -7.16 5.21 2.65
CA SER A 487 -6.11 6.09 2.12
C SER A 487 -6.19 6.28 0.61
N PHE A 488 -7.38 6.57 0.09
CA PHE A 488 -7.54 6.94 -1.31
C PHE A 488 -6.95 8.33 -1.57
N ASN A 489 -7.08 9.27 -0.61
CA ASN A 489 -6.52 10.62 -0.70
C ASN A 489 -5.21 10.83 0.07
N TYR A 490 -5.20 10.39 1.33
CA TYR A 490 -4.12 10.51 2.30
C TYR A 490 -4.30 9.44 3.39
N SER A 491 -3.26 9.13 4.14
CA SER A 491 -3.28 8.08 5.16
C SER A 491 -3.27 8.66 6.57
N ASN A 492 -4.17 8.15 7.40
CA ASN A 492 -4.22 8.38 8.83
C ASN A 492 -3.99 7.08 9.63
N THR A 493 -3.47 6.02 8.99
CA THR A 493 -3.16 4.73 9.62
C THR A 493 -2.26 4.89 10.86
N GLU A 494 -1.39 5.90 10.87
CA GLU A 494 -0.45 6.18 11.96
C GLU A 494 -1.12 6.77 13.21
N TYR A 495 -2.44 7.01 13.18
CA TYR A 495 -3.22 7.35 14.37
C TYR A 495 -3.55 6.12 15.19
N VAL A 496 -2.88 6.01 16.34
CA VAL A 496 -3.13 5.00 17.36
C VAL A 496 -3.97 5.57 18.51
N TRP A 497 -4.47 4.70 19.40
CA TRP A 497 -5.31 5.10 20.53
C TRP A 497 -6.55 5.89 20.10
N SER A 498 -7.22 5.46 19.04
CA SER A 498 -8.50 6.07 18.67
C SER A 498 -8.38 7.52 18.20
N GLY A 499 -7.31 7.82 17.46
CA GLY A 499 -7.05 9.18 16.97
C GLY A 499 -6.37 10.10 17.99
N ILE A 500 -6.07 9.64 19.22
CA ILE A 500 -5.51 10.49 20.28
C ILE A 500 -4.03 10.82 20.02
N GLN A 501 -3.28 9.91 19.41
CA GLN A 501 -1.87 10.11 19.12
C GLN A 501 -1.54 9.56 17.73
N GLY A 502 -0.90 10.39 16.90
CA GLY A 502 -0.52 10.00 15.56
C GLY A 502 -0.35 11.21 14.68
N PHE A 503 -0.36 10.97 13.38
CA PHE A 503 -0.18 11.99 12.37
C PHE A 503 -0.75 11.49 11.05
N THR A 504 -1.12 12.42 10.18
CA THR A 504 -1.52 12.11 8.82
C THR A 504 -0.30 12.16 7.91
N THR A 505 -0.23 11.24 6.97
CA THR A 505 0.77 11.26 5.90
C THR A 505 0.08 11.38 4.55
N GLU A 506 0.82 11.86 3.56
CA GLU A 506 0.27 11.90 2.21
C GLU A 506 0.22 10.52 1.53
N SER A 507 0.63 9.43 2.19
CA SER A 507 0.58 8.09 1.59
C SER A 507 -0.83 7.77 1.12
N ALA A 508 -0.94 7.14 -0.04
CA ALA A 508 -2.21 6.77 -0.65
C ALA A 508 -2.01 5.65 -1.67
N ILE A 509 -3.08 4.91 -1.97
CA ILE A 509 -3.07 3.86 -2.99
C ILE A 509 -2.50 4.40 -4.30
N GLY A 510 -1.46 3.75 -4.83
CA GLY A 510 -0.78 4.14 -6.07
C GLY A 510 0.44 5.04 -5.89
N LYS A 511 0.79 5.44 -4.66
CA LYS A 511 2.02 6.22 -4.39
C LYS A 511 3.27 5.37 -4.14
N ALA A 512 3.11 4.16 -3.61
CA ALA A 512 4.15 3.14 -3.55
C ALA A 512 3.58 1.85 -4.14
N PHE A 513 4.26 1.27 -5.12
CA PHE A 513 3.74 0.09 -5.80
C PHE A 513 4.84 -0.82 -6.32
N THR A 514 4.43 -2.03 -6.65
CA THR A 514 5.21 -3.05 -7.33
C THR A 514 4.73 -3.16 -8.78
N ILE A 515 5.67 -3.18 -9.72
CA ILE A 515 5.42 -3.52 -11.11
C ILE A 515 5.73 -5.00 -11.29
N ALA A 516 4.78 -5.79 -11.79
CA ALA A 516 4.95 -7.19 -12.12
C ALA A 516 5.02 -7.40 -13.63
N TYR A 517 6.07 -8.05 -14.11
CA TYR A 517 6.22 -8.37 -15.54
C TYR A 517 5.53 -9.70 -15.88
N CYS A 518 4.45 -9.63 -16.66
CA CYS A 518 3.61 -10.77 -17.04
C CYS A 518 3.31 -10.75 -18.55
N PRO A 519 4.15 -11.36 -19.40
CA PRO A 519 3.95 -11.35 -20.86
C PRO A 519 2.67 -12.05 -21.33
N ASP A 520 2.13 -12.96 -20.51
CA ASP A 520 0.87 -13.67 -20.77
C ASP A 520 -0.33 -13.03 -20.04
N GLY A 521 -0.22 -11.75 -19.69
CA GLY A 521 -1.21 -11.00 -18.91
C GLY A 521 -1.26 -11.39 -17.43
N MET A 522 -2.16 -10.78 -16.65
CA MET A 522 -2.26 -10.99 -15.19
C MET A 522 -2.61 -12.44 -14.76
N GLY A 523 -3.13 -13.24 -15.68
CA GLY A 523 -3.61 -14.60 -15.41
C GLY A 523 -4.95 -14.62 -14.66
N SER A 524 -5.59 -15.79 -14.58
CA SER A 524 -6.85 -15.94 -13.83
C SER A 524 -6.62 -15.60 -12.36
N ASN A 525 -7.38 -14.62 -11.85
CA ASN A 525 -7.28 -14.16 -10.47
C ASN A 525 -5.85 -13.82 -10.02
N GLY A 526 -5.03 -13.28 -10.93
CA GLY A 526 -3.69 -12.81 -10.60
C GLY A 526 -2.64 -13.91 -10.52
N GLY A 527 -2.92 -15.13 -11.02
CA GLY A 527 -1.96 -16.24 -10.97
C GLY A 527 -0.60 -15.94 -11.61
N HIS A 528 -0.55 -15.15 -12.69
CA HIS A 528 0.73 -14.73 -13.28
C HIS A 528 1.42 -13.63 -12.46
N ILE A 529 0.64 -12.74 -11.83
CA ILE A 529 1.17 -11.73 -10.90
C ILE A 529 1.81 -12.40 -9.68
N LEU A 530 1.11 -13.38 -9.09
CA LEU A 530 1.65 -14.21 -8.00
C LEU A 530 2.93 -14.93 -8.42
N ASN A 531 3.01 -15.42 -9.66
CA ASN A 531 4.22 -16.05 -10.18
C ASN A 531 5.36 -15.03 -10.36
N ALA A 532 5.05 -13.81 -10.83
CA ALA A 532 6.04 -12.74 -10.95
C ALA A 532 6.58 -12.32 -9.57
N LEU A 533 5.70 -12.11 -8.58
CA LEU A 533 6.08 -11.83 -7.19
C LEU A 533 6.96 -12.97 -6.65
N LYS A 534 6.53 -14.23 -6.75
CA LYS A 534 7.25 -15.40 -6.21
C LYS A 534 8.68 -15.54 -6.75
N ASN A 535 8.89 -15.21 -8.02
CA ASN A 535 10.18 -15.36 -8.71
C ASN A 535 11.02 -14.07 -8.76
N GLY A 536 10.47 -12.94 -8.31
CA GLY A 536 11.14 -11.64 -8.33
C GLY A 536 11.13 -10.96 -9.71
N ASN A 537 10.19 -11.31 -10.59
CA ASN A 537 10.01 -10.70 -11.91
C ASN A 537 9.29 -9.35 -11.78
N THR A 538 9.86 -8.49 -10.94
CA THR A 538 9.23 -7.28 -10.43
C THR A 538 10.20 -6.12 -10.29
N ALA A 539 9.62 -4.93 -10.22
CA ALA A 539 10.27 -3.68 -9.82
C ALA A 539 9.43 -2.97 -8.75
N ILE A 540 10.05 -2.12 -7.94
CA ILE A 540 9.36 -1.18 -7.05
C ILE A 540 9.39 0.22 -7.64
N SER A 541 8.36 1.01 -7.43
CA SER A 541 8.28 2.39 -7.93
C SER A 541 7.32 3.27 -7.12
N ASN A 542 7.54 4.58 -7.21
CA ASN A 542 6.63 5.61 -6.71
C ASN A 542 6.13 6.56 -7.83
N GLY A 543 6.25 6.15 -9.10
CA GLY A 543 5.78 6.96 -10.23
C GLY A 543 6.21 6.44 -11.61
N PRO A 544 7.49 6.55 -11.98
CA PRO A 544 7.97 6.14 -13.29
C PRO A 544 8.00 4.61 -13.42
N ALA A 545 8.11 4.10 -14.65
CA ALA A 545 8.18 2.67 -14.91
C ALA A 545 9.49 2.29 -15.59
N LEU A 546 10.01 1.13 -15.22
CA LEU A 546 11.24 0.55 -15.73
C LEU A 546 11.02 -0.94 -15.99
N MET A 547 11.41 -1.41 -17.17
CA MET A 547 11.55 -2.83 -17.44
C MET A 547 12.93 -3.12 -18.02
N MET A 548 13.61 -4.11 -17.44
CA MET A 548 14.91 -4.59 -17.91
C MET A 548 14.76 -6.01 -18.45
N LYS A 549 15.34 -6.29 -19.61
CA LYS A 549 15.49 -7.63 -20.16
C LYS A 549 16.95 -7.90 -20.50
N VAL A 550 17.39 -9.12 -20.27
CA VAL A 550 18.72 -9.59 -20.71
C VAL A 550 18.50 -10.52 -21.89
N ILE A 551 18.95 -10.09 -23.06
CA ILE A 551 18.78 -10.81 -24.33
C ILE A 551 20.08 -11.53 -24.64
N THR A 552 19.97 -12.81 -24.97
CA THR A 552 21.05 -13.67 -25.44
C THR A 552 20.66 -14.29 -26.79
N PRO A 553 21.59 -14.91 -27.54
CA PRO A 553 21.25 -15.63 -28.76
C PRO A 553 20.17 -16.71 -28.60
N ASP A 554 20.05 -17.31 -27.40
CA ASP A 554 19.17 -18.46 -27.14
C ASP A 554 17.88 -18.09 -26.38
N GLY A 555 17.74 -16.85 -25.90
CA GLY A 555 16.54 -16.43 -25.17
C GLY A 555 16.67 -15.13 -24.39
N GLU A 556 15.64 -14.83 -23.60
CA GLU A 556 15.53 -13.64 -22.74
C GLU A 556 15.48 -14.05 -21.26
N TYR A 557 16.08 -13.24 -20.40
CA TYR A 557 15.99 -13.35 -18.95
C TYR A 557 15.44 -12.06 -18.34
N LEU A 558 14.70 -12.20 -17.24
CA LEU A 558 14.01 -11.14 -16.54
C LEU A 558 14.66 -10.89 -15.17
N PRO A 559 14.48 -9.70 -14.56
CA PRO A 559 14.66 -9.51 -13.12
C PRO A 559 14.10 -10.69 -12.35
N GLY A 560 14.80 -11.21 -11.34
CA GLY A 560 14.40 -12.45 -10.68
C GLY A 560 15.16 -13.69 -11.16
N ASP A 561 15.55 -13.75 -12.44
CA ASP A 561 16.11 -14.96 -13.06
C ASP A 561 17.60 -15.19 -12.73
N GLU A 562 17.98 -16.47 -12.78
CA GLU A 562 19.39 -16.90 -12.79
C GLU A 562 19.75 -17.34 -14.22
N ALA A 563 20.75 -16.71 -14.82
CA ALA A 563 21.22 -16.99 -16.18
C ALA A 563 22.64 -17.59 -16.19
N ASP A 564 22.86 -18.69 -16.90
CA ASP A 564 24.20 -19.17 -17.19
C ASP A 564 24.69 -18.50 -18.47
N LEU A 565 25.60 -17.53 -18.33
CA LEU A 565 26.15 -16.78 -19.45
C LEU A 565 27.57 -17.23 -19.82
N THR A 566 28.00 -18.40 -19.33
CA THR A 566 29.39 -18.86 -19.50
C THR A 566 29.78 -19.20 -20.94
N THR A 567 28.80 -19.46 -21.80
CA THR A 567 29.01 -19.86 -23.20
C THR A 567 28.93 -18.71 -24.20
N TYR A 568 28.47 -17.53 -23.80
CA TYR A 568 28.28 -16.39 -24.70
C TYR A 568 29.46 -15.43 -24.65
N HIS A 569 29.74 -14.78 -25.78
CA HIS A 569 30.61 -13.62 -25.76
C HIS A 569 29.89 -12.44 -25.06
N PRO A 570 30.55 -11.63 -24.21
CA PRO A 570 29.89 -10.51 -23.53
C PRO A 570 29.24 -9.47 -24.46
N ASP A 571 29.68 -9.36 -25.72
CA ASP A 571 29.05 -8.50 -26.72
C ASP A 571 27.73 -9.07 -27.30
N GLU A 572 27.48 -10.37 -27.11
CA GLU A 572 26.24 -11.05 -27.54
C GLU A 572 25.14 -10.99 -26.48
N VAL A 573 25.49 -10.58 -25.26
CA VAL A 573 24.54 -10.42 -24.14
C VAL A 573 24.15 -8.94 -24.06
N ILE A 574 22.86 -8.65 -24.26
CA ILE A 574 22.34 -7.29 -24.34
C ILE A 574 21.39 -7.03 -23.17
N PHE A 575 21.68 -6.01 -22.38
CA PHE A 575 20.77 -5.45 -21.40
C PHE A 575 19.92 -4.38 -22.08
N ASN A 576 18.63 -4.69 -22.27
CA ASN A 576 17.65 -3.80 -22.85
C ASN A 576 16.76 -3.22 -21.75
N ILE A 577 16.72 -1.91 -21.65
CA ILE A 577 15.89 -1.18 -20.71
C ILE A 577 14.87 -0.34 -21.46
N GLN A 578 13.61 -0.47 -21.05
CA GLN A 578 12.51 0.40 -21.45
C GLN A 578 12.04 1.20 -20.24
N THR A 579 11.75 2.48 -20.47
CA THR A 579 11.32 3.42 -19.43
C THR A 579 10.05 4.13 -19.84
N ALA A 580 9.19 4.45 -18.88
CA ALA A 580 8.06 5.35 -19.07
C ALA A 580 7.96 6.32 -17.89
N SER A 581 7.61 7.57 -18.19
CA SER A 581 7.28 8.60 -17.20
C SER A 581 6.21 9.52 -17.77
N SER A 582 5.70 10.44 -16.96
CA SER A 582 4.73 11.46 -17.37
C SER A 582 5.12 12.83 -16.83
N ASN A 583 4.40 13.86 -17.27
CA ASN A 583 4.57 15.22 -16.74
C ASN A 583 4.32 15.31 -15.22
N ASP A 584 3.56 14.38 -14.64
CA ASP A 584 3.31 14.34 -13.20
C ASP A 584 4.55 13.89 -12.41
N PHE A 585 5.39 13.04 -13.01
CA PHE A 585 6.59 12.45 -12.41
C PHE A 585 7.90 13.06 -12.92
N GLY A 586 7.86 13.88 -13.97
CA GLY A 586 9.03 14.51 -14.58
C GLY A 586 9.77 13.61 -15.57
N ASP A 587 10.73 14.18 -16.28
CA ASP A 587 11.48 13.45 -17.30
C ASP A 587 12.50 12.50 -16.68
N VAL A 588 12.75 11.38 -17.35
CA VAL A 588 13.81 10.44 -16.96
C VAL A 588 15.16 11.06 -17.29
N SER A 589 15.95 11.34 -16.25
CA SER A 589 17.25 12.02 -16.39
C SER A 589 18.40 11.05 -16.63
N SER A 590 18.33 9.84 -16.07
CA SER A 590 19.35 8.80 -16.22
C SER A 590 18.77 7.39 -16.05
N VAL A 591 19.46 6.42 -16.65
CA VAL A 591 19.32 4.99 -16.34
C VAL A 591 20.63 4.54 -15.72
N SER A 592 20.54 3.89 -14.57
CA SER A 592 21.69 3.40 -13.82
C SER A 592 21.62 1.90 -13.66
N PHE A 593 22.74 1.22 -13.89
CA PHE A 593 22.95 -0.19 -13.57
C PHE A 593 23.78 -0.29 -12.30
N PHE A 594 23.43 -1.26 -11.46
CA PHE A 594 24.16 -1.56 -10.25
C PHE A 594 24.66 -2.99 -10.35
N ARG A 595 25.98 -3.12 -10.39
CA ARG A 595 26.69 -4.39 -10.41
C ARG A 595 27.05 -4.78 -8.97
N ILE A 596 26.78 -6.03 -8.57
CA ILE A 596 27.29 -6.59 -7.31
C ILE A 596 28.12 -7.84 -7.65
N THR A 597 29.29 -7.95 -7.03
CA THR A 597 30.14 -9.14 -7.10
C THR A 597 30.40 -9.72 -5.71
N ALA A 598 30.84 -10.97 -5.64
CA ALA A 598 31.26 -11.59 -4.38
C ALA A 598 32.60 -11.01 -3.85
N ASP A 599 33.39 -10.33 -4.68
CA ASP A 599 34.73 -9.85 -4.31
C ASP A 599 34.74 -8.44 -3.69
N ASP A 600 33.93 -7.52 -4.22
CA ASP A 600 33.98 -6.11 -3.83
C ASP A 600 32.83 -5.68 -2.91
N GLY A 601 31.68 -6.37 -2.94
CA GLY A 601 30.44 -5.95 -2.25
C GLY A 601 29.99 -4.53 -2.60
N ASN A 602 30.71 -3.89 -3.52
CA ASN A 602 30.55 -2.50 -3.92
C ASN A 602 29.55 -2.46 -5.07
N LEU A 603 28.76 -1.41 -5.08
CA LEU A 603 27.72 -1.14 -6.05
C LEU A 603 28.14 0.06 -6.89
N PRO A 604 29.11 -0.07 -7.82
CA PRO A 604 29.39 1.03 -8.73
C PRO A 604 28.12 1.30 -9.54
N GLU A 605 27.62 2.53 -9.42
CA GLU A 605 26.53 3.04 -10.24
C GLU A 605 27.08 3.33 -11.64
N ILE A 606 26.54 2.62 -12.62
CA ILE A 606 26.94 2.72 -14.02
C ILE A 606 25.80 3.38 -14.78
N SER A 607 25.98 4.65 -15.17
CA SER A 607 24.94 5.40 -15.86
C SER A 607 25.19 5.47 -17.36
N PHE A 608 24.13 5.28 -18.13
CA PHE A 608 24.11 5.44 -19.59
C PHE A 608 23.05 6.48 -20.00
N PRO A 609 23.30 7.25 -21.07
CA PRO A 609 22.32 8.21 -21.58
C PRO A 609 21.13 7.49 -22.21
N LEU A 610 19.93 8.03 -22.00
CA LEU A 610 18.70 7.57 -22.63
C LEU A 610 18.61 8.00 -24.10
N VAL A 611 18.15 7.09 -24.95
CA VAL A 611 17.79 7.38 -26.34
C VAL A 611 16.34 7.00 -26.57
N SER A 612 15.46 8.00 -26.70
CA SER A 612 14.01 7.79 -26.93
C SER A 612 13.31 6.90 -25.89
N GLY A 613 13.63 7.06 -24.61
CA GLY A 613 13.00 6.30 -23.52
C GLY A 613 13.52 4.87 -23.35
N ALA A 614 14.57 4.49 -24.07
CA ALA A 614 15.21 3.19 -23.94
C ALA A 614 16.74 3.30 -23.84
N VAL A 615 17.36 2.25 -23.31
CA VAL A 615 18.81 2.04 -23.27
C VAL A 615 19.09 0.59 -23.65
N SER A 616 20.07 0.38 -24.52
CA SER A 616 20.54 -0.96 -24.89
C SER A 616 22.05 -0.97 -24.77
N VAL A 617 22.59 -1.79 -23.88
CA VAL A 617 24.02 -1.90 -23.60
C VAL A 617 24.45 -3.36 -23.58
N THR A 618 25.66 -3.65 -24.03
CA THR A 618 26.20 -5.01 -23.95
C THR A 618 26.74 -5.30 -22.55
N LEU A 619 26.85 -6.58 -22.20
CA LEU A 619 27.51 -6.98 -20.96
C LEU A 619 28.97 -6.50 -20.95
N SER A 620 29.65 -6.48 -22.10
CA SER A 620 31.01 -5.94 -22.24
C SER A 620 31.09 -4.47 -21.83
N GLU A 621 30.13 -3.64 -22.23
CA GLU A 621 30.09 -2.21 -21.85
C GLU A 621 29.91 -2.03 -20.33
N ILE A 622 29.07 -2.86 -19.70
CA ILE A 622 28.87 -2.83 -18.24
C ILE A 622 30.14 -3.30 -17.51
N LEU A 623 30.73 -4.41 -17.93
CA LEU A 623 31.90 -5.00 -17.27
C LEU A 623 33.18 -4.18 -17.45
N ASN A 624 33.32 -3.44 -18.55
CA ASN A 624 34.48 -2.59 -18.82
C ASN A 624 34.26 -1.12 -18.41
N TYR A 625 33.18 -0.82 -17.69
CA TYR A 625 32.90 0.56 -17.27
C TYR A 625 34.01 1.09 -16.35
N PRO A 626 34.49 2.34 -16.54
CA PRO A 626 35.55 2.90 -15.70
C PRO A 626 35.23 2.80 -14.20
N GLY A 627 36.13 2.23 -13.41
CA GLY A 627 35.92 1.93 -11.98
C GLY A 627 35.49 0.49 -11.68
N SER A 628 35.20 -0.32 -12.70
CA SER A 628 34.92 -1.76 -12.61
C SER A 628 36.19 -2.61 -12.69
N GLU A 629 37.23 -2.28 -11.92
CA GLU A 629 38.61 -2.78 -12.12
C GLU A 629 38.81 -4.29 -11.86
N VAL A 630 37.84 -4.96 -11.23
CA VAL A 630 37.84 -6.41 -11.02
C VAL A 630 36.61 -7.01 -11.70
N ASN A 631 36.85 -7.79 -12.76
CA ASN A 631 35.85 -8.67 -13.36
C ASN A 631 36.07 -10.07 -12.80
N PRO A 632 35.16 -10.56 -11.94
CA PRO A 632 35.39 -11.83 -11.26
C PRO A 632 35.26 -13.00 -12.24
N VAL A 633 36.23 -13.90 -12.21
CA VAL A 633 36.26 -15.10 -13.07
C VAL A 633 35.53 -16.24 -12.36
N ASN A 634 34.59 -16.89 -13.05
CA ASN A 634 33.80 -18.02 -12.54
C ASN A 634 32.94 -17.73 -11.29
N GLN A 635 32.66 -16.46 -11.00
CA GLN A 635 31.76 -16.08 -9.90
C GLN A 635 30.38 -15.68 -10.42
N TYR A 636 29.41 -15.68 -9.50
CA TYR A 636 28.12 -15.08 -9.77
C TYR A 636 28.21 -13.56 -9.65
N ILE A 637 27.55 -12.87 -10.58
CA ILE A 637 27.36 -11.42 -10.61
C ILE A 637 25.86 -11.17 -10.57
N SER A 638 25.43 -10.10 -9.92
CA SER A 638 24.06 -9.61 -10.08
C SER A 638 24.06 -8.21 -10.68
N ILE A 639 23.17 -7.97 -11.64
CA ILE A 639 22.92 -6.64 -12.19
C ILE A 639 21.46 -6.30 -11.96
N ARG A 640 21.22 -5.13 -11.37
CA ARG A 640 19.89 -4.49 -11.28
C ARG A 640 19.92 -3.12 -11.95
N SER A 641 18.75 -2.58 -12.24
CA SER A 641 18.61 -1.29 -12.89
C SER A 641 17.70 -0.36 -12.10
N ARG A 642 18.01 0.94 -12.15
CA ARG A 642 17.22 2.01 -11.56
C ARG A 642 17.07 3.15 -12.56
N ILE A 643 15.93 3.82 -12.48
CA ILE A 643 15.75 5.15 -13.05
C ILE A 643 15.36 6.12 -11.96
N GLN A 644 15.72 7.39 -12.17
CA GLN A 644 15.23 8.50 -11.37
C GLN A 644 14.63 9.55 -12.28
N THR A 645 13.54 10.15 -11.82
CA THR A 645 12.94 11.33 -12.43
C THR A 645 12.90 12.43 -11.38
N TYR A 646 12.87 13.66 -11.84
CA TYR A 646 12.79 14.83 -10.97
C TYR A 646 11.75 15.80 -11.52
N LYS A 647 10.85 16.25 -10.64
CA LYS A 647 9.79 17.19 -10.95
C LYS A 647 9.98 18.45 -10.11
N SER A 648 10.18 19.58 -10.79
CA SER A 648 10.06 20.91 -10.18
C SER A 648 8.66 21.46 -10.44
N TYR A 649 8.07 22.08 -9.42
CA TYR A 649 6.76 22.70 -9.47
C TYR A 649 6.89 24.21 -9.58
N ASN A 650 6.06 24.81 -10.44
CA ASN A 650 5.95 26.27 -10.47
C ASN A 650 5.31 26.78 -9.15
N PRO A 651 5.37 28.09 -8.83
CA PRO A 651 4.90 28.58 -7.53
C PRO A 651 3.44 28.24 -7.17
N SER A 652 2.52 28.16 -8.14
CA SER A 652 1.12 27.81 -7.85
C SER A 652 0.97 26.30 -7.61
N GLU A 653 1.66 25.46 -8.39
CA GLU A 653 1.70 24.02 -8.17
C GLU A 653 2.37 23.68 -6.84
N ALA A 654 3.45 24.37 -6.49
CA ALA A 654 4.18 24.17 -5.24
C ALA A 654 3.32 24.47 -4.01
N LEU A 655 2.47 25.49 -4.09
CA LEU A 655 1.49 25.79 -3.04
C LEU A 655 0.47 24.65 -2.87
N LEU A 656 0.02 24.05 -3.98
CA LEU A 656 -0.96 22.96 -3.96
C LEU A 656 -0.36 21.65 -3.45
N ARG A 657 0.87 21.35 -3.90
CA ARG A 657 1.63 20.14 -3.56
C ARG A 657 2.36 20.25 -2.22
N LYS A 658 2.41 21.43 -1.60
CA LYS A 658 3.15 21.74 -0.35
C LYS A 658 4.67 21.48 -0.45
N THR A 659 5.20 21.36 -1.67
CA THR A 659 6.62 21.20 -1.96
C THR A 659 6.97 21.86 -3.29
N SER A 660 8.18 22.40 -3.43
CA SER A 660 8.67 22.98 -4.70
C SER A 660 9.19 21.94 -5.68
N GLU A 661 9.49 20.72 -5.21
CA GLU A 661 10.10 19.67 -6.01
C GLU A 661 9.88 18.30 -5.40
N LEU A 662 9.95 17.26 -6.24
CA LEU A 662 9.94 15.85 -5.84
C LEU A 662 10.86 15.03 -6.75
N SER A 663 11.42 13.97 -6.17
CA SER A 663 12.13 12.93 -6.93
C SER A 663 11.30 11.65 -6.92
N PHE A 664 11.32 10.93 -8.04
CA PHE A 664 10.70 9.62 -8.15
C PHE A 664 11.70 8.62 -8.70
N PHE A 665 11.48 7.34 -8.45
CA PHE A 665 12.36 6.28 -8.91
C PHE A 665 11.56 5.02 -9.26
N CYS A 666 12.19 4.18 -10.07
CA CYS A 666 11.77 2.81 -10.28
C CYS A 666 13.00 1.92 -10.27
N GLU A 667 12.92 0.76 -9.63
CA GLU A 667 14.05 -0.13 -9.45
C GLU A 667 13.67 -1.61 -9.54
N THR A 668 14.45 -2.37 -10.31
CA THR A 668 14.22 -3.81 -10.54
C THR A 668 14.87 -4.70 -9.48
N ASN A 669 14.32 -5.91 -9.30
CA ASN A 669 15.12 -7.01 -8.76
C ASN A 669 16.34 -7.30 -9.68
N PRO A 670 17.42 -7.90 -9.16
CA PRO A 670 18.56 -8.25 -10.00
C PRO A 670 18.26 -9.39 -10.99
N VAL A 671 19.02 -9.43 -12.08
CA VAL A 671 19.32 -10.66 -12.81
C VAL A 671 20.63 -11.19 -12.27
N TRP A 672 20.66 -12.46 -11.88
CA TRP A 672 21.88 -13.12 -11.43
C TRP A 672 22.46 -13.94 -12.56
N PHE A 673 23.77 -13.89 -12.75
CA PHE A 673 24.40 -14.68 -13.79
C PHE A 673 25.82 -15.07 -13.46
N LYS A 674 26.27 -16.16 -14.10
CA LYS A 674 27.67 -16.57 -14.10
C LYS A 674 28.29 -16.20 -15.44
N THR A 675 29.44 -15.55 -15.41
CA THR A 675 30.21 -15.26 -16.63
C THR A 675 31.33 -16.28 -16.79
N GLY A 676 31.60 -16.66 -18.03
CA GLY A 676 32.67 -17.60 -18.39
C GLY A 676 33.98 -16.90 -18.72
N LEU A 677 34.07 -15.59 -18.47
CA LEU A 677 35.00 -14.68 -19.12
C LEU A 677 36.43 -15.23 -19.15
N LEU A 678 36.76 -15.72 -20.34
CA LEU A 678 38.10 -16.01 -20.81
C LEU A 678 38.88 -14.71 -20.70
N THR A 679 40.02 -14.80 -20.02
CA THR A 679 41.15 -13.88 -20.17
C THR A 679 41.26 -13.41 -21.62
N THR A 680 41.09 -12.11 -21.87
CA THR A 680 41.76 -11.46 -23.00
C THR A 680 43.03 -10.82 -22.48
#